data_AF-A0A1E3NKB3-F1
#
_entry.id   AF-A0A1E3NKB3-F1
#
_cell.length_a   1.000
_cell.length_b   1.000
_cell.length_c   1.000
_cell.angle_alpha   90.00
_cell.angle_beta   90.00
_cell.angle_gamma   90.00
#
_symmetry.space_group_name_H-M   'P 1'
#
loop_
_entity.id
_entity.type
_entity.pdbx_description
1 polymer ?
#
loop_
_entity_poly.entity_id
_entity_poly.type
_entity_poly.pdbx_seq_one_letter_code
_entity_poly.pdbx_strand_id
1 'polypeptide(L)'
;MFWPTSISQFHKLPEVESLEELGKSNPDHTYKPNPHEDDIVNILTNYSNGLPYVVITYRSIYLFDWTHKAPVNVHIRSDFSVEKFGSNLTVKLSPNQQTYAVLTDKNVILVYTIKATGSDSELLGVYSKSGTIIQNGYPLTEYEDDPYVYGGVNSKFSSKAGDQKNGIVKNIISTFIGIDGNEVPIVDLGLRLKLILNVASPIVQYCFIGSMELMLINSNPHAFQIIHLNSKNSIDKFTSSDNNQSSTESSNEINFILADELDWFQAPEINNKSEISDMNYNYDLDCFLWYNKQGDVLLVKRTGSTGDFELSAKCVYKCETNNEKAIEGIINHFKNVCYILLENGKLLIYKLNDDLTCKLLKTVDKCIPSKTPKALYLSPQGDSIIVVYDNGWNIYSALGNQNFSTFEYDHFSLSHIKKLQFLSERELLVVNQNNEIIFIDLTVYNIGQGFNSLSIKRPILYDKDKIMVFKAYEKKLVDHHHYNYNVNDVTNRDTDVWLSEMLPLRFRINNNIIRSCSVSDDGNNVCIIGNYDVIVFSSFSRRWKFLEIPQESATFEKTEIPMKKCSWWRDYLIVGSSSGKEKKKSEVVIFSDRILSEAESFCFDFIVWSFNLEDTSFDEVFLDFNVDIYNDQLLVMTNALNCYTWRLKLKTSATTKVEGDHQIKKSTMHDSSLTSLKSSITLEKSTVYQLKTCFKESDESIALNYGTVLKITDTDILFLTNTDLYYIRRERTPGSMSFAYVTYLISSCVEYVHKLNNSLICLFDGSQLIHYNLSDNINLLKLKPIRISIGNDISQNDGGGYSVKYTGTCPYPITTISFQNIMFGIEIDCFNKLKLKLETSRRNYLTDLVNHYILSNISVKNLEDDSNAMNITTVYGKFSKFKNFKFVLEKLMVDYLQNCYEDPKFDSDNDYFNRIYSLINLTGNSYEIVLNCLKKTETHFWPIFFKKSNETPRSVVNKLYTDCNDHKLSAHFFIIMLNYEKYDYSSEDNECYPGESKPQTSKKESCNISAEDQDLIFNILKRLILSGDFETSFELVRFLKIVDDKMTHKCLVKMKKYLKLDQ
;
A
#
# COMPACT_ATOMS: atom_id res chain seq x y z
N MET A 1 1.67 0.07 -1.37
CA MET A 1 0.90 -1.18 -1.11
C MET A 1 1.55 -2.34 -1.86
N PHE A 2 1.54 -3.56 -1.31
CA PHE A 2 2.08 -4.76 -1.97
C PHE A 2 1.23 -6.01 -1.74
N TRP A 3 1.42 -7.03 -2.57
CA TRP A 3 0.70 -8.32 -2.49
C TRP A 3 1.64 -9.50 -2.70
N PRO A 4 1.58 -10.57 -1.89
CA PRO A 4 2.27 -11.81 -2.16
C PRO A 4 1.71 -12.48 -3.42
N THR A 5 2.59 -12.93 -4.31
CA THR A 5 2.21 -13.46 -5.63
C THR A 5 2.76 -14.84 -5.90
N SER A 6 3.98 -15.15 -5.47
CA SER A 6 4.54 -16.49 -5.62
C SER A 6 5.53 -16.82 -4.53
N ILE A 7 5.69 -18.10 -4.24
CA ILE A 7 6.84 -18.60 -3.49
C ILE A 7 7.96 -18.85 -4.51
N SER A 8 9.10 -18.17 -4.38
CA SER A 8 10.20 -18.28 -5.34
C SER A 8 11.16 -19.42 -5.03
N GLN A 9 11.57 -19.56 -3.77
CA GLN A 9 12.64 -20.49 -3.36
C GLN A 9 12.41 -21.05 -1.96
N PHE A 10 12.94 -22.25 -1.73
CA PHE A 10 12.98 -22.93 -0.45
C PHE A 10 14.43 -23.34 -0.16
N HIS A 11 15.02 -22.81 0.91
CA HIS A 11 16.37 -23.14 1.35
C HIS A 11 16.31 -23.81 2.74
N LYS A 12 17.21 -24.77 2.97
CA LYS A 12 17.61 -25.18 4.31
C LYS A 12 18.97 -24.56 4.62
N LEU A 13 19.39 -24.61 5.88
CA LEU A 13 20.74 -24.21 6.24
C LEU A 13 21.73 -25.08 5.45
N PRO A 14 22.67 -24.46 4.71
CA PRO A 14 23.61 -25.18 3.87
C PRO A 14 24.59 -25.95 4.74
N GLU A 15 24.94 -27.17 4.31
CA GLU A 15 26.03 -27.92 4.92
C GLU A 15 27.37 -27.25 4.60
N VAL A 16 28.18 -27.03 5.62
CA VAL A 16 29.54 -26.51 5.50
C VAL A 16 30.46 -27.72 5.54
N GLU A 17 31.44 -27.80 4.63
CA GLU A 17 32.43 -28.87 4.62
C GLU A 17 33.05 -29.05 6.02
N SER A 18 33.28 -30.30 6.43
CA SER A 18 33.78 -30.59 7.77
C SER A 18 35.09 -29.82 8.01
N LEU A 19 35.16 -29.09 9.13
CA LEU A 19 36.37 -28.42 9.64
C LEU A 19 37.59 -29.37 9.78
N GLU A 20 37.40 -30.68 9.61
CA GLU A 20 38.43 -31.72 9.58
C GLU A 20 39.32 -31.64 8.32
N GLU A 21 38.83 -31.11 7.19
CA GLU A 21 39.59 -31.03 5.94
C GLU A 21 40.42 -29.74 5.80
N LEU A 22 40.10 -28.70 6.59
CA LEU A 22 40.82 -27.43 6.69
C LEU A 22 41.92 -27.50 7.77
N GLY A 23 42.96 -28.30 7.48
CA GLY A 23 44.28 -28.32 8.11
C GLY A 23 44.45 -27.75 9.54
N LYS A 24 44.56 -28.66 10.52
CA LYS A 24 44.84 -28.45 11.96
C LYS A 24 43.68 -27.89 12.80
N SER A 25 42.47 -28.43 12.66
CA SER A 25 41.53 -28.43 13.77
C SER A 25 41.92 -29.51 14.79
N ASN A 26 41.69 -29.25 16.09
CA ASN A 26 41.85 -30.25 17.14
C ASN A 26 41.02 -31.51 16.75
N PRO A 27 41.61 -32.72 16.75
CA PRO A 27 40.94 -33.95 16.30
C PRO A 27 39.75 -34.41 17.17
N ASP A 28 39.31 -33.61 18.15
CA ASP A 28 38.26 -33.97 19.12
C ASP A 28 36.94 -33.16 18.95
N HIS A 29 36.85 -32.21 18.02
CA HIS A 29 35.63 -31.39 17.87
C HIS A 29 34.66 -31.92 16.80
N THR A 30 33.87 -32.94 17.16
CA THR A 30 32.67 -33.32 16.40
C THR A 30 31.43 -32.67 17.02
N TYR A 31 30.74 -31.79 16.29
CA TYR A 31 29.47 -31.21 16.73
C TYR A 31 28.36 -32.27 16.71
N LYS A 32 27.68 -32.50 17.84
CA LYS A 32 26.47 -33.35 17.92
C LYS A 32 25.34 -32.61 18.64
N PRO A 33 24.16 -32.39 18.02
CA PRO A 33 23.82 -32.68 16.61
C PRO A 33 24.60 -31.80 15.62
N ASN A 34 24.44 -32.05 14.32
CA ASN A 34 25.12 -31.29 13.26
C ASN A 34 24.64 -29.81 13.27
N PRO A 35 25.53 -28.79 13.21
CA PRO A 35 25.17 -27.37 13.20
C PRO A 35 24.17 -26.94 12.12
N HIS A 36 24.01 -27.72 11.05
CA HIS A 36 23.06 -27.44 9.96
C HIS A 36 21.64 -27.89 10.27
N GLU A 37 21.45 -28.75 11.29
CA GLU A 37 20.16 -29.18 11.78
C GLU A 37 19.67 -28.32 12.97
N ASP A 38 20.50 -27.37 13.42
CA ASP A 38 20.16 -26.48 14.52
C ASP A 38 18.89 -25.66 14.18
N ASP A 39 18.00 -25.51 15.17
CA ASP A 39 16.81 -24.66 15.04
C ASP A 39 17.21 -23.21 14.71
N ILE A 40 16.50 -22.61 13.73
CA ILE A 40 16.64 -21.20 13.40
C ILE A 40 15.90 -20.39 14.46
N VAL A 41 16.64 -19.53 15.16
CA VAL A 41 16.13 -18.69 16.27
C VAL A 41 15.71 -17.32 15.75
N ASN A 42 16.49 -16.73 14.83
CA ASN A 42 16.21 -15.38 14.35
C ASN A 42 16.75 -15.15 12.92
N ILE A 43 16.17 -14.17 12.22
CA ILE A 43 16.62 -13.70 10.90
C ILE A 43 16.67 -12.18 10.91
N LEU A 44 17.63 -11.61 10.19
CA LEU A 44 17.79 -10.16 10.09
C LEU A 44 18.29 -9.78 8.70
N THR A 45 17.62 -8.85 8.03
CA THR A 45 17.92 -8.45 6.65
C THR A 45 18.57 -7.07 6.58
N ASN A 46 19.31 -6.84 5.50
CA ASN A 46 20.10 -5.64 5.29
C ASN A 46 19.65 -4.88 4.04
N TYR A 47 18.53 -4.17 4.17
CA TYR A 47 17.76 -3.68 3.02
C TYR A 47 18.46 -2.59 2.19
N SER A 48 19.14 -1.62 2.82
CA SER A 48 19.42 -0.35 2.14
C SER A 48 20.79 -0.26 1.45
N ASN A 49 21.73 -1.14 1.77
CA ASN A 49 23.09 -1.10 1.24
C ASN A 49 23.52 -2.38 0.50
N GLY A 50 22.64 -3.36 0.37
CA GLY A 50 22.91 -4.61 -0.33
C GLY A 50 23.91 -5.53 0.37
N LEU A 51 24.21 -5.28 1.65
CA LEU A 51 25.02 -6.19 2.47
C LEU A 51 24.27 -7.51 2.75
N PRO A 52 24.97 -8.57 3.19
CA PRO A 52 24.37 -9.85 3.50
C PRO A 52 23.27 -9.77 4.56
N TYR A 53 22.24 -10.59 4.37
CA TYR A 53 21.29 -10.89 5.43
C TYR A 53 21.82 -12.03 6.31
N VAL A 54 21.31 -12.11 7.54
CA VAL A 54 21.83 -12.98 8.59
C VAL A 54 20.75 -13.94 9.06
N VAL A 55 21.14 -15.21 9.18
CA VAL A 55 20.32 -16.27 9.80
C VAL A 55 21.05 -16.78 11.04
N ILE A 56 20.34 -16.83 12.16
CA ILE A 56 20.94 -17.18 13.46
C ILE A 56 20.28 -18.43 14.01
N THR A 57 21.14 -19.35 14.45
CA THR A 57 20.76 -20.51 15.27
C THR A 57 21.24 -20.30 16.70
N TYR A 58 20.94 -21.23 17.61
CA TYR A 58 21.39 -21.13 19.00
C TYR A 58 22.93 -21.04 19.15
N ARG A 59 23.72 -21.49 18.16
CA ARG A 59 25.21 -21.38 18.19
C ARG A 59 25.85 -20.76 16.96
N SER A 60 25.14 -20.61 15.84
CA SER A 60 25.73 -20.22 14.56
C SER A 60 25.13 -18.92 14.00
N ILE A 61 25.93 -18.24 13.18
CA ILE A 61 25.56 -17.05 12.41
C ILE A 61 25.92 -17.30 10.95
N TYR A 62 24.91 -17.37 10.08
CA TYR A 62 25.07 -17.54 8.64
C TYR A 62 24.85 -16.19 7.95
N LEU A 63 25.80 -15.80 7.09
CA LEU A 63 25.68 -14.66 6.19
C LEU A 63 25.30 -15.16 4.80
N PHE A 64 24.27 -14.57 4.22
CA PHE A 64 23.82 -14.89 2.87
C PHE A 64 23.87 -13.65 1.98
N ASP A 65 24.39 -13.83 0.77
CA ASP A 65 24.39 -12.80 -0.25
C ASP A 65 22.96 -12.38 -0.57
N TRP A 66 22.76 -11.09 -0.66
CA TRP A 66 21.46 -10.51 -0.93
C TRP A 66 20.91 -10.89 -2.31
N THR A 67 21.76 -10.86 -3.33
CA THR A 67 21.36 -10.97 -4.75
C THR A 67 21.13 -12.42 -5.16
N HIS A 68 22.07 -13.28 -4.81
CA HIS A 68 22.07 -14.69 -5.19
C HIS A 68 21.43 -15.59 -4.14
N LYS A 69 21.17 -15.06 -2.94
CA LYS A 69 20.63 -15.81 -1.78
C LYS A 69 21.49 -17.02 -1.39
N ALA A 70 22.77 -16.96 -1.77
CA ALA A 70 23.77 -17.98 -1.53
C ALA A 70 24.51 -17.70 -0.22
N PRO A 71 24.91 -18.71 0.55
CA PRO A 71 25.74 -18.51 1.74
C PRO A 71 27.09 -17.92 1.35
N VAL A 72 27.49 -16.83 2.01
CA VAL A 72 28.78 -16.16 1.83
C VAL A 72 29.74 -16.57 2.94
N ASN A 73 29.27 -16.59 4.18
CA ASN A 73 30.11 -16.89 5.35
C ASN A 73 29.28 -17.55 6.45
N VAL A 74 29.89 -18.41 7.26
CA VAL A 74 29.24 -19.03 8.42
C VAL A 74 30.20 -19.00 9.61
N HIS A 75 29.73 -18.46 10.73
CA HIS A 75 30.42 -18.50 12.01
C HIS A 75 29.70 -19.46 12.96
N ILE A 76 30.31 -20.61 13.25
CA ILE A 76 29.80 -21.64 14.17
C ILE A 76 30.59 -21.55 15.47
N ARG A 77 29.91 -21.31 16.61
CA ARG A 77 30.56 -21.29 17.93
C ARG A 77 30.78 -22.71 18.44
N SER A 78 31.94 -22.96 19.04
CA SER A 78 32.27 -24.24 19.67
C SER A 78 31.39 -24.51 20.90
N ASP A 79 31.22 -25.77 21.28
CA ASP A 79 30.44 -26.14 22.47
C ASP A 79 31.00 -25.48 23.74
N PHE A 80 32.34 -25.33 23.85
CA PHE A 80 32.96 -24.57 24.94
C PHE A 80 32.55 -23.08 24.93
N SER A 81 32.46 -22.46 23.76
CA SER A 81 32.00 -21.08 23.65
C SER A 81 30.52 -20.94 24.03
N VAL A 82 29.67 -21.89 23.64
CA VAL A 82 28.24 -21.91 24.01
C VAL A 82 28.10 -22.15 25.52
N GLU A 83 28.87 -23.08 26.09
CA GLU A 83 28.89 -23.31 27.54
C GLU A 83 29.40 -22.08 28.29
N LYS A 84 30.42 -21.37 27.78
CA LYS A 84 30.98 -20.20 28.47
C LYS A 84 30.09 -18.96 28.35
N PHE A 85 29.63 -18.63 27.15
CA PHE A 85 28.96 -17.36 26.83
C PHE A 85 27.46 -17.50 26.60
N GLY A 86 26.91 -18.71 26.58
CA GLY A 86 25.48 -18.97 26.40
C GLY A 86 25.03 -19.16 24.96
N SER A 87 23.82 -19.69 24.78
CA SER A 87 23.14 -19.88 23.50
C SER A 87 22.58 -18.56 22.98
N ASN A 88 22.59 -18.34 21.66
CA ASN A 88 22.05 -17.14 21.02
C ASN A 88 20.53 -17.10 21.19
N LEU A 89 19.99 -15.94 21.58
CA LEU A 89 18.55 -15.71 21.73
C LEU A 89 18.02 -14.72 20.70
N THR A 90 18.63 -13.54 20.59
CA THR A 90 18.17 -12.49 19.69
C THR A 90 19.35 -11.75 19.08
N VAL A 91 19.08 -11.05 17.97
CA VAL A 91 20.06 -10.16 17.33
C VAL A 91 19.42 -8.82 17.01
N LYS A 92 20.23 -7.77 17.09
CA LYS A 92 19.88 -6.43 16.61
C LYS A 92 20.97 -5.95 15.65
N LEU A 93 20.58 -5.17 14.64
CA LEU A 93 21.48 -4.53 13.68
C LEU A 93 21.61 -3.05 14.01
N SER A 94 22.81 -2.53 13.89
CA SER A 94 23.09 -1.11 14.02
C SER A 94 22.60 -0.31 12.81
N PRO A 95 22.33 1.00 12.96
CA PRO A 95 21.93 1.88 11.85
C PRO A 95 22.87 1.91 10.65
N ASN A 96 24.19 1.76 10.87
CA ASN A 96 25.18 1.66 9.79
C ASN A 96 25.17 0.30 9.07
N GLN A 97 24.30 -0.62 9.46
CA GLN A 97 24.06 -1.89 8.78
C GLN A 97 25.27 -2.84 8.72
N GLN A 98 26.29 -2.60 9.55
CA GLN A 98 27.52 -3.41 9.56
C GLN A 98 27.74 -4.13 10.87
N THR A 99 27.11 -3.69 11.97
CA THR A 99 27.35 -4.25 13.31
C THR A 99 26.13 -4.99 13.83
N TYR A 100 26.35 -6.17 14.37
CA TYR A 100 25.33 -7.05 14.94
C TYR A 100 25.61 -7.22 16.43
N ALA A 101 24.60 -7.03 17.27
CA ALA A 101 24.66 -7.38 18.69
C ALA A 101 23.78 -8.61 18.94
N VAL A 102 24.37 -9.69 19.46
CA VAL A 102 23.69 -10.97 19.74
C VAL A 102 23.61 -11.16 21.25
N LEU A 103 22.40 -11.17 21.80
CA LEU A 103 22.15 -11.49 23.21
C LEU A 103 22.06 -13.00 23.41
N THR A 104 22.66 -13.50 24.48
CA THR A 104 22.66 -14.92 24.86
C THR A 104 21.85 -15.22 26.12
N ASP A 105 21.52 -16.50 26.34
CA ASP A 105 20.83 -16.99 27.54
C ASP A 105 21.61 -16.83 28.86
N LYS A 106 22.92 -16.57 28.79
CA LYS A 106 23.80 -16.24 29.93
C LYS A 106 23.96 -14.73 30.15
N ASN A 107 23.08 -13.90 29.57
CA ASN A 107 23.10 -12.45 29.72
C ASN A 107 24.40 -11.80 29.20
N VAL A 108 24.95 -12.35 28.12
CA VAL A 108 26.15 -11.83 27.43
C VAL A 108 25.72 -11.26 26.08
N ILE A 109 26.28 -10.11 25.69
CA ILE A 109 26.10 -9.55 24.34
C ILE A 109 27.39 -9.73 23.55
N LEU A 110 27.29 -10.45 22.43
CA LEU A 110 28.37 -10.65 21.47
C LEU A 110 28.20 -9.67 20.31
N VAL A 111 29.17 -8.79 20.09
CA VAL A 111 29.12 -7.78 19.04
C VAL A 111 30.00 -8.20 17.87
N TYR A 112 29.38 -8.42 16.72
CA TYR A 112 30.04 -8.76 15.46
C TYR A 112 29.99 -7.59 14.48
N THR A 113 30.93 -7.51 13.55
CA THR A 113 30.94 -6.51 12.48
C THR A 113 31.29 -7.18 11.14
N ILE A 114 30.58 -6.81 10.08
CA ILE A 114 30.94 -7.14 8.69
C ILE A 114 32.04 -6.18 8.24
N LYS A 115 33.17 -6.74 7.78
CA LYS A 115 34.22 -5.97 7.14
C LYS A 115 33.90 -5.88 5.64
N ALA A 116 33.21 -4.80 5.24
CA ALA A 116 32.80 -4.56 3.85
C ALA A 116 33.93 -3.99 2.98
N THR A 117 34.90 -3.31 3.59
CA THR A 117 36.12 -2.90 2.93
C THR A 117 37.09 -4.06 2.93
N GLY A 118 37.36 -4.61 1.74
CA GLY A 118 38.75 -4.86 1.44
C GLY A 118 39.42 -3.51 1.65
N SER A 119 40.09 -3.31 2.79
CA SER A 119 41.07 -2.24 2.84
C SER A 119 41.90 -2.43 1.57
N ASP A 120 42.18 -1.34 0.87
CA ASP A 120 42.95 -1.32 -0.38
C ASP A 120 44.29 -2.10 -0.29
N SER A 121 44.66 -2.56 0.92
CA SER A 121 45.70 -3.53 1.29
C SER A 121 45.39 -5.03 1.25
N GLU A 122 44.16 -5.50 1.02
CA GLU A 122 43.80 -6.93 1.16
C GLU A 122 43.23 -7.58 -0.12
N LEU A 123 43.01 -6.81 -1.19
CA LEU A 123 42.84 -7.38 -2.53
C LEU A 123 44.13 -8.13 -2.88
N LEU A 124 44.07 -9.47 -2.94
CA LEU A 124 45.18 -10.42 -3.17
C LEU A 124 45.89 -10.99 -1.93
N GLY A 125 45.26 -10.99 -0.75
CA GLY A 125 45.75 -11.80 0.37
C GLY A 125 45.81 -13.29 -0.01
N VAL A 126 47.01 -13.86 -0.12
CA VAL A 126 47.16 -15.31 -0.34
C VAL A 126 47.12 -15.96 1.02
N TYR A 127 46.06 -16.71 1.30
CA TYR A 127 45.93 -17.49 2.53
C TYR A 127 46.46 -18.89 2.32
N SER A 128 47.08 -19.45 3.35
CA SER A 128 47.40 -20.87 3.36
C SER A 128 46.12 -21.68 3.47
N LYS A 129 46.20 -22.97 3.14
CA LYS A 129 45.13 -23.93 3.47
C LYS A 129 44.75 -23.94 4.97
N SER A 130 45.58 -23.37 5.85
CA SER A 130 45.32 -23.21 7.29
C SER A 130 44.85 -21.81 7.69
N GLY A 131 44.45 -20.95 6.74
CA GLY A 131 43.89 -19.62 7.03
C GLY A 131 44.90 -18.57 7.51
N THR A 132 46.19 -18.91 7.61
CA THR A 132 47.25 -17.92 7.84
C THR A 132 47.56 -17.16 6.56
N ILE A 133 47.68 -15.83 6.66
CA ILE A 133 48.09 -14.98 5.54
C ILE A 133 49.53 -15.38 5.15
N ILE A 134 49.70 -16.00 3.98
CA ILE A 134 51.01 -16.31 3.37
C ILE A 134 51.61 -15.04 2.78
N GLN A 135 50.77 -14.21 2.17
CA GLN A 135 51.17 -12.95 1.57
C GLN A 135 50.10 -11.90 1.87
N ASN A 136 50.49 -10.80 2.52
CA ASN A 136 49.63 -9.62 2.60
C ASN A 136 49.31 -9.16 1.18
N GLY A 137 48.04 -8.81 0.92
CA GLY A 137 47.66 -8.17 -0.33
C GLY A 137 48.54 -6.95 -0.59
N TYR A 138 48.70 -6.57 -1.86
CA TYR A 138 49.45 -5.36 -2.18
C TYR A 138 48.72 -4.16 -1.56
N PRO A 139 49.39 -3.31 -0.75
CA PRO A 139 48.82 -2.05 -0.31
C PRO A 139 48.65 -1.14 -1.54
N LEU A 140 47.41 -1.01 -2.03
CA LEU A 140 47.02 0.20 -2.73
C LEU A 140 46.96 1.27 -1.64
N THR A 141 47.85 2.25 -1.69
CA THR A 141 47.88 3.37 -0.75
C THR A 141 46.62 4.20 -0.93
N GLU A 142 46.00 4.59 0.19
CA GLU A 142 44.86 5.52 0.26
C GLU A 142 45.15 6.76 -0.60
N TYR A 143 44.21 7.13 -1.46
CA TYR A 143 44.20 8.46 -2.03
C TYR A 143 43.73 9.42 -0.93
N GLU A 144 44.56 10.39 -0.56
CA GLU A 144 44.01 11.59 0.08
C GLU A 144 43.14 12.29 -0.96
N ASP A 145 41.85 12.46 -0.63
CA ASP A 145 40.95 13.35 -1.37
C ASP A 145 41.51 14.77 -1.26
N ASP A 146 42.31 15.20 -2.23
CA ASP A 146 42.72 16.58 -2.37
C ASP A 146 41.53 17.40 -2.90
N PRO A 147 40.95 18.33 -2.11
CA PRO A 147 39.73 19.06 -2.49
C PRO A 147 39.92 20.03 -3.66
N TYR A 148 41.13 20.17 -4.22
CA TYR A 148 41.50 21.26 -5.13
C TYR A 148 41.93 20.85 -6.55
N VAL A 149 41.81 19.59 -6.97
CA VAL A 149 42.19 19.20 -8.35
C VAL A 149 40.98 18.77 -9.19
N TYR A 150 40.41 19.75 -9.89
CA TYR A 150 39.42 19.58 -10.96
C TYR A 150 40.10 19.20 -12.30
N GLY A 151 39.56 18.20 -13.00
CA GLY A 151 39.56 18.17 -14.47
C GLY A 151 40.44 17.14 -15.18
N GLY A 152 39.84 16.54 -16.21
CA GLY A 152 40.34 15.61 -17.23
C GLY A 152 41.83 15.57 -17.58
N VAL A 153 42.26 14.34 -17.87
CA VAL A 153 43.35 13.91 -18.77
C VAL A 153 44.36 15.00 -19.15
N ASN A 154 45.40 15.12 -18.34
CA ASN A 154 46.74 15.40 -18.83
C ASN A 154 47.74 14.69 -17.95
N SER A 155 48.01 13.41 -18.24
CA SER A 155 49.26 12.77 -17.84
C SER A 155 50.40 13.40 -18.65
N LYS A 156 50.73 14.66 -18.37
CA LYS A 156 52.08 15.13 -18.64
C LYS A 156 52.97 14.37 -17.67
N PHE A 157 53.81 13.51 -18.24
CA PHE A 157 54.92 12.83 -17.57
C PHE A 157 55.63 13.79 -16.61
N SER A 158 55.29 13.69 -15.32
CA SER A 158 56.08 14.23 -14.24
C SER A 158 57.12 13.17 -13.89
N SER A 159 58.36 13.40 -14.34
CA SER A 159 59.51 12.52 -14.11
C SER A 159 60.06 12.68 -12.69
N LYS A 160 59.25 12.36 -11.67
CA LYS A 160 59.77 12.16 -10.31
C LYS A 160 59.58 10.69 -9.93
N ALA A 161 60.69 9.98 -9.92
CA ALA A 161 60.81 8.60 -9.48
C ALA A 161 60.40 8.52 -8.00
N GLY A 162 59.22 7.95 -7.72
CA GLY A 162 58.70 7.77 -6.37
C GLY A 162 57.35 7.06 -6.35
N ASP A 163 56.32 7.61 -6.99
CA ASP A 163 54.91 7.23 -6.74
C ASP A 163 54.16 6.58 -7.91
N GLN A 164 54.85 6.09 -8.94
CA GLN A 164 54.22 5.60 -10.17
C GLN A 164 54.15 4.06 -10.28
N LYS A 165 53.48 3.36 -9.36
CA LYS A 165 53.22 1.91 -9.54
C LYS A 165 51.77 1.45 -9.40
N ASN A 166 50.84 2.28 -8.91
CA ASN A 166 49.52 1.77 -8.49
C ASN A 166 48.40 1.93 -9.52
N GLY A 167 48.58 2.74 -10.58
CA GLY A 167 47.56 2.90 -11.65
C GLY A 167 47.41 1.70 -12.60
N ILE A 168 48.45 0.87 -12.73
CA ILE A 168 48.45 -0.32 -13.60
C ILE A 168 47.60 -1.45 -12.98
N VAL A 169 47.68 -1.63 -11.66
CA VAL A 169 46.96 -2.69 -10.94
C VAL A 169 45.44 -2.45 -10.99
N LYS A 170 45.00 -1.19 -10.82
CA LYS A 170 43.59 -0.80 -10.94
C LYS A 170 43.01 -1.10 -12.32
N ASN A 171 43.75 -0.77 -13.38
CA ASN A 171 43.36 -1.06 -14.77
C ASN A 171 43.39 -2.56 -15.11
N ILE A 172 44.29 -3.33 -14.48
CA ILE A 172 44.32 -4.79 -14.66
C ILE A 172 43.14 -5.46 -13.95
N ILE A 173 42.83 -5.06 -12.71
CA ILE A 173 41.69 -5.59 -11.94
C ILE A 173 40.36 -5.24 -12.61
N SER A 174 40.21 -4.02 -13.15
CA SER A 174 39.01 -3.64 -13.92
C SER A 174 38.87 -4.40 -15.25
N THR A 175 39.93 -5.03 -15.74
CA THR A 175 39.89 -5.92 -16.91
C THR A 175 39.50 -7.35 -16.51
N PHE A 176 39.75 -7.78 -15.26
CA PHE A 176 39.41 -9.11 -14.74
C PHE A 176 37.98 -9.19 -14.16
N ILE A 177 37.48 -8.12 -13.57
CA ILE A 177 36.07 -7.99 -13.19
C ILE A 177 35.34 -7.56 -14.47
N GLY A 178 34.82 -8.53 -15.22
CA GLY A 178 34.19 -8.29 -16.51
C GLY A 178 33.18 -7.13 -16.46
N ILE A 179 33.27 -6.21 -17.42
CA ILE A 179 32.31 -5.12 -17.64
C ILE A 179 31.09 -5.66 -18.41
N ASP A 180 30.65 -6.90 -18.13
CA ASP A 180 29.34 -7.32 -18.62
C ASP A 180 28.29 -6.80 -17.65
N GLY A 181 27.48 -5.85 -18.11
CA GLY A 181 26.37 -5.31 -17.33
C GLY A 181 25.28 -6.33 -17.00
N ASN A 182 25.43 -7.58 -17.44
CA ASN A 182 24.55 -8.70 -17.14
C ASN A 182 25.11 -9.69 -16.11
N GLU A 183 26.26 -9.39 -15.47
CA GLU A 183 26.85 -10.24 -14.43
C GLU A 183 27.00 -9.48 -13.10
N VAL A 184 26.87 -10.21 -11.98
CA VAL A 184 27.12 -9.69 -10.61
C VAL A 184 28.17 -10.56 -9.94
N PRO A 185 29.31 -10.01 -9.52
CA PRO A 185 30.28 -10.78 -8.75
C PRO A 185 29.74 -11.06 -7.34
N ILE A 186 30.00 -12.26 -6.82
CA ILE A 186 29.81 -12.57 -5.40
C ILE A 186 31.01 -12.01 -4.65
N VAL A 187 30.77 -11.13 -3.67
CA VAL A 187 31.80 -10.53 -2.83
C VAL A 187 31.99 -11.37 -1.58
N ASP A 188 33.23 -11.73 -1.25
CA ASP A 188 33.56 -12.37 0.02
C ASP A 188 33.54 -11.33 1.14
N LEU A 189 32.74 -11.58 2.18
CA LEU A 189 32.54 -10.67 3.31
C LEU A 189 32.89 -11.38 4.61
N GLY A 190 33.91 -10.87 5.29
CA GLY A 190 34.37 -11.41 6.57
C GLY A 190 33.51 -10.93 7.75
N LEU A 191 33.09 -11.86 8.60
CA LEU A 191 32.46 -11.57 9.89
C LEU A 191 33.49 -11.56 11.02
N ARG A 192 33.59 -10.47 11.78
CA ARG A 192 34.54 -10.34 12.90
C ARG A 192 33.82 -10.12 14.23
N LEU A 193 34.14 -10.91 15.24
CA LEU A 193 33.76 -10.62 16.63
C LEU A 193 34.59 -9.44 17.15
N LYS A 194 33.93 -8.33 17.50
CA LYS A 194 34.54 -7.08 17.96
C LYS A 194 34.60 -7.00 19.48
N LEU A 195 33.53 -7.38 20.17
CA LEU A 195 33.38 -7.18 21.61
C LEU A 195 32.52 -8.28 22.25
N ILE A 196 32.85 -8.62 23.50
CA ILE A 196 32.05 -9.48 24.38
C ILE A 196 31.69 -8.65 25.61
N LEU A 197 30.42 -8.35 25.78
CA LEU A 197 29.89 -7.57 26.90
C LEU A 197 29.24 -8.51 27.92
N ASN A 198 29.88 -8.67 29.07
CA ASN A 198 29.28 -9.39 30.21
C ASN A 198 28.48 -8.40 31.05
N VAL A 199 27.16 -8.48 31.00
CA VAL A 199 26.29 -7.57 31.75
C VAL A 199 25.88 -8.24 33.05
N ALA A 200 26.17 -7.60 34.19
CA ALA A 200 25.95 -8.19 35.51
C ALA A 200 24.46 -8.25 35.89
N SER A 201 23.70 -7.22 35.54
CA SER A 201 22.26 -7.14 35.79
C SER A 201 21.47 -7.79 34.63
N PRO A 202 20.41 -8.56 34.90
CA PRO A 202 19.66 -9.24 33.85
C PRO A 202 19.05 -8.25 32.85
N ILE A 203 19.31 -8.47 31.56
CA ILE A 203 18.80 -7.65 30.46
C ILE A 203 17.39 -8.11 30.11
N VAL A 204 16.46 -7.16 30.07
CA VAL A 204 15.09 -7.37 29.61
C VAL A 204 15.01 -7.17 28.09
N GLN A 205 15.52 -6.04 27.60
CA GLN A 205 15.57 -5.72 26.17
C GLN A 205 16.77 -4.83 25.85
N TYR A 206 17.20 -4.85 24.59
CA TYR A 206 18.28 -4.00 24.09
C TYR A 206 18.03 -3.55 22.64
N CYS A 207 18.62 -2.41 22.27
CA CYS A 207 18.63 -1.92 20.91
C CYS A 207 19.85 -1.02 20.68
N PHE A 208 20.20 -0.83 19.41
CA PHE A 208 21.11 0.25 19.05
C PHE A 208 20.33 1.57 19.07
N ILE A 209 20.95 2.62 19.59
CA ILE A 209 20.44 4.00 19.50
C ILE A 209 21.28 4.86 18.55
N GLY A 210 22.46 4.35 18.19
CA GLY A 210 23.35 4.90 17.17
C GLY A 210 24.24 3.80 16.62
N SER A 211 25.03 4.10 15.59
CA SER A 211 25.91 3.12 14.92
C SER A 211 26.90 2.42 15.85
N MET A 212 27.25 3.06 16.97
CA MET A 212 28.19 2.54 17.97
C MET A 212 27.67 2.72 19.40
N GLU A 213 26.35 2.85 19.59
CA GLU A 213 25.73 3.10 20.90
C GLU A 213 24.63 2.07 21.15
N LEU A 214 24.73 1.39 22.28
CA LEU A 214 23.82 0.32 22.66
C LEU A 214 23.05 0.71 23.93
N MET A 215 21.71 0.67 23.86
CA MET A 215 20.85 0.89 25.01
C MET A 215 20.35 -0.45 25.56
N LEU A 216 20.44 -0.61 26.88
CA LEU A 216 19.98 -1.78 27.63
C LEU A 216 18.89 -1.37 28.64
N ILE A 217 17.88 -2.22 28.78
CA ILE A 217 16.92 -2.18 29.88
C ILE A 217 17.23 -3.35 30.81
N ASN A 218 17.50 -3.06 32.07
CA ASN A 218 17.82 -4.08 33.09
C ASN A 218 16.63 -4.27 34.04
N SER A 219 16.50 -5.45 34.65
CA SER A 219 15.40 -5.72 35.60
C SER A 219 15.76 -5.51 37.06
N ASN A 220 17.03 -5.70 37.46
CA ASN A 220 17.43 -5.60 38.86
C ASN A 220 18.84 -5.00 39.03
N PRO A 221 18.97 -3.72 39.47
CA PRO A 221 17.88 -2.76 39.60
C PRO A 221 17.26 -2.43 38.23
N HIS A 222 16.00 -1.98 38.21
CA HIS A 222 15.37 -1.56 36.96
C HIS A 222 16.02 -0.26 36.49
N ALA A 223 16.79 -0.34 35.40
CA ALA A 223 17.68 0.73 34.96
C ALA A 223 17.75 0.79 33.43
N PHE A 224 18.02 1.99 32.93
CA PHE A 224 18.22 2.28 31.51
C PHE A 224 19.68 2.65 31.30
N GLN A 225 20.45 1.78 30.63
CA GLN A 225 21.90 1.93 30.45
C GLN A 225 22.24 2.20 28.99
N ILE A 226 23.18 3.10 28.72
CA ILE A 226 23.77 3.36 27.40
C ILE A 226 25.25 3.02 27.45
N ILE A 227 25.69 2.22 26.47
CA ILE A 227 27.07 1.77 26.32
C ILE A 227 27.62 2.29 24.98
N HIS A 228 28.72 3.04 25.01
CA HIS A 228 29.42 3.47 23.81
C HIS A 228 30.47 2.42 23.40
N LEU A 229 30.38 1.90 22.17
CA LEU A 229 31.21 0.80 21.65
C LEU A 229 32.58 1.24 21.11
N ASN A 230 32.91 2.55 21.17
CA ASN A 230 34.18 3.11 20.72
C ASN A 230 35.07 3.44 21.94
N SER A 231 36.02 2.57 22.27
CA SER A 231 37.11 2.96 23.18
C SER A 231 38.25 3.56 22.34
N LYS A 232 38.44 4.88 22.41
CA LYS A 232 39.62 5.56 21.83
C LYS A 232 40.90 5.37 22.67
N ASN A 233 40.89 4.56 23.73
CA ASN A 233 41.96 4.54 24.73
C ASN A 233 43.05 3.48 24.56
N SER A 234 43.14 2.78 23.42
CA SER A 234 44.12 1.69 23.24
C SER A 234 45.34 2.02 22.36
N ILE A 235 45.39 3.16 21.67
CA ILE A 235 46.49 3.46 20.73
C ILE A 235 47.43 4.58 21.21
N ASP A 236 46.96 5.58 21.97
CA ASP A 236 47.81 6.72 22.36
C ASP A 236 48.61 6.55 23.66
N LYS A 237 48.50 5.42 24.37
CA LYS A 237 49.27 5.18 25.61
C LYS A 237 50.72 4.72 25.39
N PHE A 238 51.16 4.52 24.15
CA PHE A 238 52.56 4.16 23.86
C PHE A 238 53.46 5.34 23.49
N THR A 239 52.94 6.57 23.39
CA THR A 239 53.75 7.75 23.02
C THR A 239 53.39 9.00 23.81
N SER A 240 53.48 8.95 25.14
CA SER A 240 53.74 10.14 25.96
C SER A 240 54.07 9.75 27.40
N SER A 241 55.36 9.59 27.67
CA SER A 241 55.87 9.68 29.03
C SER A 241 55.99 11.16 29.41
N ASP A 242 54.93 11.73 29.98
CA ASP A 242 55.09 12.95 30.78
C ASP A 242 54.19 12.88 32.02
N ASN A 243 54.85 12.94 33.16
CA ASN A 243 54.26 12.93 34.48
C ASN A 243 53.62 14.29 34.79
N ASN A 244 52.54 14.23 35.58
CA ASN A 244 51.85 15.30 36.30
C ASN A 244 50.66 15.92 35.56
N GLN A 245 49.48 15.35 35.81
CA GLN A 245 48.38 16.07 36.45
C GLN A 245 47.32 15.08 36.93
N SER A 246 46.94 15.23 38.20
CA SER A 246 45.78 14.58 38.80
C SER A 246 44.52 15.28 38.30
N SER A 247 43.83 14.67 37.34
CA SER A 247 42.41 14.91 37.08
C SER A 247 41.68 13.57 37.16
N THR A 248 40.74 13.50 38.11
CA THR A 248 39.70 12.47 38.15
C THR A 248 38.75 12.72 36.98
N GLU A 249 39.10 12.24 35.79
CA GLU A 249 38.17 12.07 34.68
C GLU A 249 37.79 10.58 34.64
N SER A 250 36.72 10.22 35.35
CA SER A 250 36.07 8.94 35.15
C SER A 250 35.59 8.87 33.72
N SER A 251 36.11 7.91 32.97
CA SER A 251 35.72 7.58 31.60
C SER A 251 34.20 7.43 31.46
N ASN A 252 33.55 8.37 30.79
CA ASN A 252 32.12 8.34 30.38
C ASN A 252 31.88 7.23 29.32
N GLU A 253 32.20 5.97 29.60
CA GLU A 253 31.97 4.84 28.67
C GLU A 253 30.57 4.22 28.85
N ILE A 254 29.96 4.34 30.03
CA ILE A 254 28.64 3.81 30.36
C ILE A 254 27.85 4.85 31.15
N ASN A 255 26.70 5.27 30.62
CA ASN A 255 25.74 6.14 31.31
C ASN A 255 24.52 5.31 31.72
N PHE A 256 23.94 5.57 32.89
CA PHE A 256 22.69 4.91 33.30
C PHE A 256 21.79 5.82 34.12
N ILE A 257 20.49 5.52 34.11
CA ILE A 257 19.47 6.14 34.95
C ILE A 257 18.68 5.02 35.63
N LEU A 258 18.43 5.14 36.93
CA LEU A 258 17.54 4.22 37.64
C LEU A 258 16.07 4.59 37.38
N ALA A 259 15.20 3.60 37.19
CA ALA A 259 13.79 3.87 36.92
C ALA A 259 13.10 4.68 38.04
N ASP A 260 13.54 4.50 39.29
CA ASP A 260 13.04 5.24 40.45
C ASP A 260 13.41 6.73 40.44
N GLU A 261 14.45 7.14 39.70
CA GLU A 261 14.87 8.53 39.56
C GLU A 261 13.99 9.32 38.57
N LEU A 262 13.13 8.64 37.81
CA LEU A 262 12.25 9.25 36.81
C LEU A 262 10.88 9.56 37.41
N ASP A 263 10.55 10.84 37.58
CA ASP A 263 9.27 11.30 38.15
C ASP A 263 8.05 10.72 37.41
N TRP A 264 8.10 10.71 36.08
CA TRP A 264 7.02 10.21 35.24
C TRP A 264 6.85 8.69 35.33
N PHE A 265 7.92 7.94 35.69
CA PHE A 265 7.85 6.49 35.87
C PHE A 265 6.99 6.14 37.09
N GLN A 266 7.02 7.00 38.11
CA GLN A 266 6.22 6.87 39.32
C GLN A 266 4.79 7.42 39.18
N ALA A 267 4.54 8.30 38.21
CA ALA A 267 3.26 8.96 38.03
C ALA A 267 2.14 7.96 37.65
N PRO A 268 1.00 7.93 38.36
CA PRO A 268 -0.08 6.96 38.12
C PRO A 268 -0.82 7.18 36.79
N GLU A 269 -0.78 8.41 36.27
CA GLU A 269 -1.37 8.75 34.98
C GLU A 269 -0.54 8.22 33.81
N ILE A 270 0.78 8.05 33.99
CA ILE A 270 1.71 7.67 32.93
C ILE A 270 2.05 6.17 33.01
N ASN A 271 2.78 5.72 34.03
CA ASN A 271 3.28 4.34 34.13
C ASN A 271 2.96 3.62 35.45
N ASN A 272 2.64 4.36 36.51
CA ASN A 272 2.23 3.79 37.80
C ASN A 272 3.23 2.77 38.38
N LYS A 273 4.54 3.06 38.30
CA LYS A 273 5.65 2.20 38.81
C LYS A 273 5.69 0.78 38.20
N SER A 274 5.11 0.58 37.03
CA SER A 274 5.13 -0.71 36.34
C SER A 274 6.47 -0.90 35.60
N GLU A 275 7.11 -2.06 35.78
CA GLU A 275 8.36 -2.36 35.08
C GLU A 275 8.16 -2.46 33.56
N ILE A 276 9.16 -1.99 32.80
CA ILE A 276 9.18 -2.10 31.33
C ILE A 276 9.56 -3.52 30.94
N SER A 277 8.75 -4.16 30.09
CA SER A 277 8.92 -5.52 29.60
C SER A 277 9.51 -5.59 28.18
N ASP A 278 9.31 -4.57 27.34
CA ASP A 278 9.85 -4.53 25.98
C ASP A 278 10.02 -3.08 25.49
N MET A 279 10.75 -2.88 24.39
CA MET A 279 10.88 -1.61 23.69
C MET A 279 11.04 -1.74 22.17
N ASN A 280 10.52 -0.75 21.44
CA ASN A 280 10.77 -0.53 20.03
C ASN A 280 11.34 0.89 19.84
N TYR A 281 12.43 1.05 19.08
CA TYR A 281 13.07 2.34 18.84
C TYR A 281 12.96 2.75 17.38
N ASN A 282 12.52 3.98 17.14
CA ASN A 282 12.47 4.60 15.82
C ASN A 282 13.60 5.63 15.70
N TYR A 283 14.55 5.34 14.81
CA TYR A 283 15.75 6.17 14.61
C TYR A 283 15.44 7.54 14.02
N ASP A 284 14.44 7.62 13.13
CA ASP A 284 14.13 8.85 12.39
C ASP A 284 13.47 9.91 13.27
N LEU A 285 12.66 9.48 14.24
CA LEU A 285 11.99 10.38 15.19
C LEU A 285 12.70 10.48 16.55
N ASP A 286 13.80 9.73 16.75
CA ASP A 286 14.54 9.58 18.02
C ASP A 286 13.61 9.32 19.22
N CYS A 287 12.71 8.35 19.07
CA CYS A 287 11.73 8.02 20.10
C CYS A 287 11.49 6.51 20.24
N PHE A 288 11.08 6.11 21.44
CA PHE A 288 10.81 4.73 21.82
C PHE A 288 9.34 4.51 22.11
N LEU A 289 8.84 3.33 21.77
CA LEU A 289 7.65 2.75 22.38
C LEU A 289 8.09 1.77 23.45
N TRP A 290 7.73 2.03 24.70
CA TRP A 290 7.98 1.14 25.83
C TRP A 290 6.69 0.47 26.27
N TYR A 291 6.78 -0.81 26.60
CA TYR A 291 5.66 -1.63 27.07
C TYR A 291 5.89 -1.95 28.53
N ASN A 292 4.88 -1.74 29.37
CA ASN A 292 4.97 -2.10 30.78
C ASN A 292 4.29 -3.45 31.07
N LYS A 293 4.56 -4.04 32.24
CA LYS A 293 3.94 -5.30 32.67
C LYS A 293 2.41 -5.23 32.87
N GLN A 294 1.83 -4.03 32.98
CA GLN A 294 0.39 -3.82 33.07
C GLN A 294 -0.28 -3.91 31.69
N GLY A 295 0.48 -3.76 30.60
CA GLY A 295 0.01 -3.78 29.22
C GLY A 295 -0.21 -2.37 28.63
N ASP A 296 0.28 -1.33 29.30
CA ASP A 296 0.25 0.04 28.79
C ASP A 296 1.41 0.28 27.82
N VAL A 297 1.23 1.26 26.93
CA VAL A 297 2.25 1.71 25.97
C VAL A 297 2.63 3.15 26.23
N LEU A 298 3.92 3.40 26.38
CA LEU A 298 4.51 4.70 26.61
C LEU A 298 5.31 5.14 25.40
N LEU A 299 5.14 6.38 24.98
CA LEU A 299 6.03 7.03 24.01
C LEU A 299 7.09 7.80 24.78
N VAL A 300 8.34 7.39 24.65
CA VAL A 300 9.49 7.95 25.38
C VAL A 300 10.42 8.65 24.40
N LYS A 301 10.83 9.87 24.68
CA LYS A 301 11.78 10.63 23.88
C LYS A 301 12.99 11.01 24.72
N ARG A 302 14.16 10.87 24.12
CA ARG A 302 15.41 11.37 24.68
C ARG A 302 15.46 12.89 24.55
N THR A 303 15.69 13.58 25.66
CA THR A 303 15.86 15.03 25.74
C THR A 303 17.24 15.31 26.35
N GLY A 304 18.04 16.21 25.76
CA GLY A 304 19.37 16.54 26.28
C GLY A 304 20.44 16.71 25.19
N SER A 305 21.52 17.42 25.52
CA SER A 305 22.72 17.51 24.67
C SER A 305 23.62 16.28 24.88
N THR A 306 24.65 16.08 24.05
CA THR A 306 25.53 14.89 23.98
C THR A 306 26.22 14.41 25.27
N GLY A 307 25.93 15.00 26.44
CA GLY A 307 26.38 14.57 27.77
C GLY A 307 25.30 14.35 28.83
N ASP A 308 24.08 14.91 28.67
CA ASP A 308 22.98 14.75 29.63
C ASP A 308 21.92 13.82 29.03
N PHE A 309 21.83 12.60 29.54
CA PHE A 309 20.78 11.65 29.17
C PHE A 309 19.54 11.97 30.01
N GLU A 310 18.55 12.66 29.45
CA GLU A 310 17.22 12.79 30.07
C GLU A 310 16.15 12.09 29.22
N LEU A 311 15.14 11.54 29.88
CA LEU A 311 14.04 10.82 29.25
C LEU A 311 12.72 11.48 29.63
N SER A 312 11.91 11.79 28.63
CA SER A 312 10.54 12.27 28.78
C SER A 312 9.57 11.23 28.23
N ALA A 313 8.41 11.03 28.88
CA ALA A 313 7.44 10.02 28.47
C ALA A 313 6.00 10.54 28.50
N LYS A 314 5.17 10.00 27.59
CA LYS A 314 3.71 10.16 27.58
C LYS A 314 3.04 8.80 27.42
N CYS A 315 1.89 8.60 28.07
CA CYS A 315 1.08 7.40 27.88
C CYS A 315 0.30 7.50 26.55
N VAL A 316 0.44 6.51 25.68
CA VAL A 316 -0.26 6.41 24.39
C VAL A 316 -1.51 5.56 24.52
N TYR A 317 -1.37 4.42 25.20
CA TYR A 317 -2.42 3.45 25.42
C TYR A 317 -2.37 2.99 26.87
N LYS A 318 -3.55 2.97 27.51
CA LYS A 318 -3.73 2.46 28.87
C LYS A 318 -4.64 1.24 28.83
N CYS A 319 -4.16 0.15 29.41
CA CYS A 319 -4.86 -1.12 29.45
C CYS A 319 -6.04 -1.04 30.45
N GLU A 320 -7.27 -1.19 29.96
CA GLU A 320 -8.46 -1.20 30.80
C GLU A 320 -8.84 -2.62 31.27
N THR A 321 -8.60 -3.62 30.40
CA THR A 321 -8.98 -5.01 30.64
C THR A 321 -7.82 -5.96 30.38
N ASN A 322 -7.74 -7.06 31.14
CA ASN A 322 -6.63 -8.01 31.02
C ASN A 322 -6.47 -8.64 29.62
N ASN A 323 -7.54 -8.71 28.81
CA ASN A 323 -7.49 -9.25 27.44
C ASN A 323 -7.12 -8.19 26.38
N GLU A 324 -6.90 -6.94 26.80
CA GLU A 324 -6.55 -5.83 25.92
C GLU A 324 -5.13 -5.32 26.19
N LYS A 325 -4.28 -6.15 26.79
CA LYS A 325 -2.86 -5.80 26.96
C LYS A 325 -2.19 -5.60 25.60
N ALA A 326 -1.39 -4.56 25.48
CA ALA A 326 -0.54 -4.36 24.31
C ALA A 326 0.57 -5.42 24.29
N ILE A 327 0.72 -6.12 23.17
CA ILE A 327 1.77 -7.12 22.95
C ILE A 327 2.93 -6.52 22.17
N GLU A 328 2.62 -5.76 21.12
CA GLU A 328 3.61 -5.17 20.24
C GLU A 328 3.11 -3.84 19.67
N GLY A 329 4.03 -3.00 19.25
CA GLY A 329 3.76 -1.75 18.58
C GLY A 329 4.97 -1.26 17.78
N ILE A 330 4.68 -0.47 16.77
CA ILE A 330 5.70 0.05 15.85
C ILE A 330 5.33 1.45 15.38
N ILE A 331 6.35 2.30 15.27
CA ILE A 331 6.21 3.67 14.77
C ILE A 331 6.49 3.69 13.28
N ASN A 332 5.55 4.24 12.52
CA ASN A 332 5.69 4.55 11.11
C ASN A 332 6.00 6.04 10.95
N HIS A 333 7.29 6.35 10.89
CA HIS A 333 7.78 7.73 10.74
C HIS A 333 7.38 8.33 9.38
N PHE A 334 7.16 7.52 8.34
CA PHE A 334 6.76 8.00 7.01
C PHE A 334 5.34 8.59 6.99
N LYS A 335 4.50 8.21 7.95
CA LYS A 335 3.08 8.63 8.03
C LYS A 335 2.74 9.34 9.34
N ASN A 336 3.70 9.52 10.25
CA ASN A 336 3.48 9.97 11.64
C ASN A 336 2.35 9.20 12.34
N VAL A 337 2.42 7.87 12.28
CA VAL A 337 1.43 6.97 12.90
C VAL A 337 2.15 5.94 13.77
N CYS A 338 1.51 5.55 14.87
CA CYS A 338 1.91 4.44 15.73
C CYS A 338 0.85 3.34 15.67
N TYR A 339 1.29 2.10 15.51
CA TYR A 339 0.43 0.92 15.56
C TYR A 339 0.62 0.21 16.89
N ILE A 340 -0.49 -0.22 17.51
CA ILE A 340 -0.47 -1.01 18.75
C ILE A 340 -1.34 -2.25 18.53
N LEU A 341 -0.77 -3.43 18.75
CA LEU A 341 -1.43 -4.72 18.64
C LEU A 341 -1.77 -5.26 20.03
N LEU A 342 -3.05 -5.52 20.26
CA LEU A 342 -3.57 -5.99 21.54
C LEU A 342 -3.66 -7.52 21.59
N GLU A 343 -3.72 -8.10 22.79
CA GLU A 343 -3.85 -9.54 23.03
C GLU A 343 -5.14 -10.16 22.44
N ASN A 344 -6.24 -9.41 22.43
CA ASN A 344 -7.47 -9.81 21.73
C ASN A 344 -7.36 -9.75 20.19
N GLY A 345 -6.22 -9.31 19.65
CA GLY A 345 -5.90 -9.21 18.23
C GLY A 345 -6.44 -7.98 17.49
N LYS A 346 -7.05 -7.01 18.20
CA LYS A 346 -7.37 -5.70 17.62
C LYS A 346 -6.09 -4.93 17.34
N LEU A 347 -6.08 -4.22 16.22
CA LEU A 347 -5.00 -3.30 15.83
C LEU A 347 -5.48 -1.86 16.01
N LEU A 348 -4.81 -1.12 16.89
CA LEU A 348 -5.06 0.30 17.12
C LEU A 348 -4.09 1.14 16.28
N ILE A 349 -4.63 2.15 15.60
CA ILE A 349 -3.86 3.07 14.76
C ILE A 349 -3.95 4.46 15.39
N TYR A 350 -2.85 4.95 15.94
CA TYR A 350 -2.72 6.27 16.56
C TYR A 350 -1.96 7.24 15.65
N LYS A 351 -2.48 8.44 15.48
CA LYS A 351 -1.71 9.55 14.92
C LYS A 351 -0.73 10.07 15.97
N LEU A 352 0.51 10.30 15.56
CA LEU A 352 1.54 11.00 16.33
C LEU A 352 1.52 12.49 15.96
N ASN A 353 1.46 13.36 16.96
CA ASN A 353 1.60 14.81 16.79
C ASN A 353 3.01 15.26 17.18
N ASP A 354 3.42 16.46 16.75
CA ASP A 354 4.77 17.00 16.98
C ASP A 354 5.14 17.14 18.46
N ASP A 355 4.14 17.34 19.31
CA ASP A 355 4.28 17.42 20.77
C ASP A 355 4.31 16.04 21.44
N LEU A 356 4.46 14.96 20.67
CA LEU A 356 4.42 13.56 21.11
C LEU A 356 3.07 13.13 21.71
N THR A 357 2.00 13.90 21.52
CA THR A 357 0.66 13.41 21.85
C THR A 357 0.14 12.48 20.77
N CYS A 358 -0.74 11.56 21.18
CA CYS A 358 -1.33 10.58 20.29
C CYS A 358 -2.84 10.76 20.20
N LYS A 359 -3.41 10.57 19.01
CA LYS A 359 -4.87 10.52 18.81
C LYS A 359 -5.25 9.23 18.12
N LEU A 360 -6.19 8.47 18.68
CA LEU A 360 -6.72 7.27 18.05
C LEU A 360 -7.44 7.63 16.74
N LEU A 361 -6.98 7.10 15.62
CA LEU A 361 -7.62 7.25 14.31
C LEU A 361 -8.60 6.10 14.05
N LYS A 362 -8.11 4.86 14.20
CA LYS A 362 -8.85 3.65 13.83
C LYS A 362 -8.59 2.49 14.77
N THR A 363 -9.60 1.64 14.90
CA THR A 363 -9.52 0.31 15.52
C THR A 363 -9.89 -0.70 14.45
N VAL A 364 -8.97 -1.61 14.10
CA VAL A 364 -9.24 -2.69 13.13
C VAL A 364 -9.47 -3.98 13.90
N ASP A 365 -10.61 -4.62 13.66
CA ASP A 365 -10.96 -5.86 14.32
C ASP A 365 -10.11 -7.04 13.83
N LYS A 366 -9.92 -7.99 14.74
CA LYS A 366 -9.19 -9.23 14.49
C LYS A 366 -9.91 -10.08 13.44
N CYS A 367 -9.14 -10.72 12.57
CA CYS A 367 -9.62 -11.81 11.72
C CYS A 367 -10.16 -12.98 12.56
N ILE A 368 -11.43 -13.35 12.39
CA ILE A 368 -12.14 -14.35 13.24
C ILE A 368 -11.35 -15.66 13.45
N PRO A 369 -10.77 -16.32 12.43
CA PRO A 369 -10.01 -17.57 12.61
C PRO A 369 -8.61 -17.40 13.22
N SER A 370 -8.11 -16.18 13.40
CA SER A 370 -6.74 -15.99 13.89
C SER A 370 -6.64 -16.30 15.39
N LYS A 371 -5.47 -16.75 15.84
CA LYS A 371 -5.18 -17.06 17.26
C LYS A 371 -4.53 -15.88 17.96
N THR A 372 -3.61 -16.13 18.88
CA THR A 372 -2.84 -15.11 19.57
C THR A 372 -1.97 -14.35 18.57
N PRO A 373 -2.00 -13.02 18.58
CA PRO A 373 -1.04 -12.22 17.82
C PRO A 373 0.37 -12.37 18.40
N LYS A 374 1.37 -12.27 17.52
CA LYS A 374 2.79 -12.47 17.82
C LYS A 374 3.68 -11.31 17.47
N ALA A 375 3.49 -10.71 16.28
CA ALA A 375 4.40 -9.68 15.80
C ALA A 375 3.80 -8.70 14.78
N LEU A 376 4.42 -7.53 14.68
CA LEU A 376 4.16 -6.49 13.68
C LEU A 376 5.40 -6.23 12.82
N TYR A 377 5.22 -6.10 11.50
CA TYR A 377 6.29 -5.68 10.60
C TYR A 377 5.81 -4.54 9.71
N LEU A 378 6.57 -3.44 9.70
CA LEU A 378 6.34 -2.31 8.82
C LEU A 378 7.04 -2.54 7.47
N SER A 379 6.36 -2.23 6.37
CA SER A 379 6.98 -2.24 5.04
C SER A 379 8.12 -1.22 4.95
N PRO A 380 9.16 -1.44 4.13
CA PRO A 380 10.31 -0.53 4.02
C PRO A 380 9.96 0.95 3.72
N GLN A 381 8.85 1.21 3.03
CA GLN A 381 8.37 2.56 2.67
C GLN A 381 7.21 3.06 3.55
N GLY A 382 6.79 2.29 4.56
CA GLY A 382 5.71 2.67 5.48
C GLY A 382 4.28 2.68 4.89
N ASP A 383 4.05 2.07 3.72
CA ASP A 383 2.72 2.03 3.08
C ASP A 383 1.85 0.85 3.50
N SER A 384 2.43 -0.15 4.17
CA SER A 384 1.72 -1.37 4.56
C SER A 384 2.31 -1.98 5.83
N ILE A 385 1.51 -2.78 6.51
CA ILE A 385 1.82 -3.41 7.79
C ILE A 385 1.43 -4.89 7.75
N ILE A 386 2.29 -5.74 8.28
CA ILE A 386 2.04 -7.18 8.42
C ILE A 386 1.76 -7.48 9.89
N VAL A 387 0.65 -8.17 10.16
CA VAL A 387 0.31 -8.69 11.48
C VAL A 387 0.48 -10.20 11.47
N VAL A 388 1.32 -10.72 12.34
CA VAL A 388 1.60 -12.16 12.48
C VAL A 388 0.89 -12.70 13.72
N TYR A 389 0.21 -13.82 13.55
CA TYR A 389 -0.46 -14.62 14.58
C TYR A 389 0.17 -16.01 14.67
N ASP A 390 -0.19 -16.76 15.71
CA ASP A 390 0.29 -18.12 15.92
C ASP A 390 0.02 -19.10 14.77
N ASN A 391 -1.08 -18.90 14.05
CA ASN A 391 -1.59 -19.80 13.01
C ASN A 391 -1.71 -19.15 11.62
N GLY A 392 -1.18 -17.94 11.43
CA GLY A 392 -1.28 -17.21 10.16
C GLY A 392 -0.83 -15.77 10.29
N TRP A 393 -0.91 -15.02 9.20
CA TRP A 393 -0.59 -13.60 9.13
C TRP A 393 -1.43 -12.89 8.06
N ASN A 394 -1.55 -11.58 8.22
CA ASN A 394 -2.36 -10.67 7.40
C ASN A 394 -1.53 -9.47 6.94
N ILE A 395 -1.91 -8.87 5.80
CA ILE A 395 -1.35 -7.59 5.32
C ILE A 395 -2.45 -6.53 5.34
N TYR A 396 -2.14 -5.41 5.97
CA TYR A 396 -2.98 -4.22 6.00
C TYR A 396 -2.30 -3.06 5.25
N SER A 397 -3.09 -2.16 4.67
CA SER A 397 -2.59 -0.86 4.23
C SER A 397 -2.23 0.01 5.44
N ALA A 398 -1.52 1.12 5.22
CA ALA A 398 -1.06 2.01 6.28
C ALA A 398 -2.18 2.49 7.23
N LEU A 399 -3.42 2.62 6.74
CA LEU A 399 -4.58 3.03 7.54
C LEU A 399 -5.62 1.91 7.74
N GLY A 400 -5.21 0.65 7.59
CA GLY A 400 -5.95 -0.50 8.12
C GLY A 400 -6.84 -1.29 7.15
N ASN A 401 -6.75 -1.07 5.82
CA ASN A 401 -7.47 -1.92 4.86
C ASN A 401 -6.85 -3.32 4.84
N GLN A 402 -7.59 -4.40 5.12
CA GLN A 402 -7.05 -5.76 5.05
C GLN A 402 -7.03 -6.25 3.60
N ASN A 403 -5.85 -6.32 2.98
CA ASN A 403 -5.72 -6.64 1.56
C ASN A 403 -5.28 -8.09 1.30
N PHE A 404 -4.77 -8.78 2.33
CA PHE A 404 -4.37 -10.18 2.24
C PHE A 404 -4.50 -10.86 3.60
N SER A 405 -4.91 -12.13 3.58
CA SER A 405 -4.95 -12.98 4.76
C SER A 405 -4.62 -14.42 4.42
N THR A 406 -3.64 -15.00 5.11
CA THR A 406 -3.37 -16.44 4.99
C THR A 406 -4.53 -17.32 5.46
N PHE A 407 -5.47 -16.79 6.25
CA PHE A 407 -6.63 -17.54 6.72
C PHE A 407 -7.69 -17.76 5.64
N GLU A 408 -7.73 -16.88 4.63
CA GLU A 408 -8.68 -16.98 3.51
C GLU A 408 -8.13 -17.83 2.37
N TYR A 409 -6.81 -17.89 2.21
CA TYR A 409 -6.13 -18.57 1.10
C TYR A 409 -5.36 -19.84 1.50
N ASP A 410 -5.68 -20.41 2.67
CA ASP A 410 -5.00 -21.48 3.43
C ASP A 410 -3.98 -22.34 2.66
N HIS A 411 -2.70 -22.00 2.81
CA HIS A 411 -1.56 -22.82 2.42
C HIS A 411 -0.77 -23.20 3.69
N PHE A 412 -0.81 -24.47 4.10
CA PHE A 412 -0.17 -24.96 5.35
C PHE A 412 1.29 -24.52 5.52
N SER A 413 2.09 -24.46 4.44
CA SER A 413 3.48 -23.99 4.49
C SER A 413 3.68 -22.49 4.79
N LEU A 414 2.66 -21.65 4.57
CA LEU A 414 2.73 -20.19 4.73
C LEU A 414 2.03 -19.68 5.99
N SER A 415 1.10 -20.46 6.55
CA SER A 415 0.31 -20.04 7.72
C SER A 415 1.09 -20.17 9.03
N HIS A 416 1.90 -21.21 9.19
CA HIS A 416 2.63 -21.47 10.44
C HIS A 416 4.09 -21.03 10.36
N ILE A 417 4.35 -19.77 10.71
CA ILE A 417 5.67 -19.15 10.60
C ILE A 417 6.31 -18.92 11.99
N LYS A 418 7.63 -19.12 12.07
CA LYS A 418 8.46 -18.80 13.24
C LYS A 418 8.89 -17.32 13.20
N LYS A 419 9.37 -16.86 12.04
CA LYS A 419 9.88 -15.50 11.86
C LYS A 419 9.61 -15.01 10.43
N LEU A 420 9.43 -13.70 10.29
CA LEU A 420 9.21 -13.01 9.02
C LEU A 420 10.09 -11.76 8.98
N GLN A 421 10.63 -11.44 7.82
CA GLN A 421 11.37 -10.19 7.60
C GLN A 421 11.24 -9.78 6.13
N PHE A 422 11.19 -8.48 5.84
CA PHE A 422 11.35 -8.00 4.47
C PHE A 422 12.79 -8.24 4.02
N LEU A 423 12.98 -8.98 2.93
CA LEU A 423 14.26 -8.97 2.23
C LEU A 423 14.29 -7.62 1.51
N SER A 424 13.60 -7.48 0.38
CA SER A 424 13.45 -6.22 -0.36
C SER A 424 12.03 -5.66 -0.30
N GLU A 425 11.77 -4.52 -0.95
CA GLU A 425 10.39 -4.04 -1.21
C GLU A 425 9.53 -5.06 -1.97
N ARG A 426 10.18 -5.98 -2.71
CA ARG A 426 9.55 -6.94 -3.60
C ARG A 426 9.63 -8.38 -3.10
N GLU A 427 10.24 -8.64 -1.94
CA GLU A 427 10.46 -10.01 -1.46
C GLU A 427 10.40 -10.11 0.06
N LEU A 428 9.68 -11.10 0.57
CA LEU A 428 9.68 -11.48 1.98
C LEU A 428 10.52 -12.72 2.22
N LEU A 429 11.18 -12.74 3.37
CA LEU A 429 11.88 -13.88 3.93
C LEU A 429 11.08 -14.44 5.11
N VAL A 430 10.72 -15.71 5.04
CA VAL A 430 9.92 -16.40 6.05
C VAL A 430 10.63 -17.65 6.52
N VAL A 431 10.61 -17.92 7.82
CA VAL A 431 11.05 -19.19 8.40
C VAL A 431 9.83 -19.95 8.90
N ASN A 432 9.59 -21.15 8.39
CA ASN A 432 8.47 -21.99 8.82
C ASN A 432 8.82 -22.78 10.10
N GLN A 433 7.85 -23.51 10.65
CA GLN A 433 8.07 -24.35 11.84
C GLN A 433 9.12 -25.46 11.63
N ASN A 434 9.31 -25.92 10.39
CA ASN A 434 10.28 -26.95 10.00
C ASN A 434 11.71 -26.41 9.77
N ASN A 435 11.99 -25.13 10.11
CA ASN A 435 13.26 -24.43 9.85
C ASN A 435 13.63 -24.30 8.37
N GLU A 436 12.65 -24.28 7.49
CA GLU A 436 12.86 -23.97 6.09
C GLU A 436 12.75 -22.47 5.88
N ILE A 437 13.69 -21.93 5.11
CA ILE A 437 13.75 -20.53 4.69
C ILE A 437 13.00 -20.42 3.37
N ILE A 438 11.90 -19.67 3.38
CA ILE A 438 10.98 -19.49 2.25
C ILE A 438 11.07 -18.05 1.76
N PHE A 439 11.23 -17.88 0.45
CA PHE A 439 11.20 -16.57 -0.20
C PHE A 439 9.84 -16.38 -0.89
N ILE A 440 9.17 -15.26 -0.58
CA ILE A 440 7.87 -14.92 -1.17
C ILE A 440 8.05 -13.66 -2.01
N ASP A 441 7.76 -13.77 -3.31
CA ASP A 441 7.77 -12.63 -4.22
C ASP A 441 6.50 -11.78 -4.01
N LEU A 442 6.72 -10.46 -3.99
CA LEU A 442 5.71 -9.45 -3.84
C LEU A 442 5.56 -8.66 -5.14
N THR A 443 4.33 -8.35 -5.49
CA THR A 443 4.01 -7.31 -6.47
C THR A 443 3.67 -6.03 -5.74
N VAL A 444 4.26 -4.92 -6.13
CA VAL A 444 4.13 -3.62 -5.47
C VAL A 444 3.37 -2.65 -6.39
N TYR A 445 2.54 -1.79 -5.78
CA TYR A 445 1.76 -0.76 -6.45
C TYR A 445 2.48 0.58 -6.46
N ASN A 446 2.63 1.19 -7.64
CA ASN A 446 3.07 2.57 -7.92
C ASN A 446 4.23 3.05 -7.03
N ILE A 447 5.42 3.17 -7.59
CA ILE A 447 6.62 3.55 -6.84
C ILE A 447 6.86 5.05 -6.90
N GLY A 448 7.21 5.58 -5.73
CA GLY A 448 7.58 6.98 -5.51
C GLY A 448 6.57 7.64 -4.58
N GLN A 449 7.08 8.47 -3.68
CA GLN A 449 6.23 9.32 -2.85
C GLN A 449 5.30 10.12 -3.76
N GLY A 450 4.01 10.18 -3.40
CA GLY A 450 3.02 11.00 -4.08
C GLY A 450 2.37 10.42 -5.31
N PHE A 451 1.18 9.87 -5.11
CA PHE A 451 0.22 9.65 -6.19
C PHE A 451 -0.05 10.98 -6.91
N ASN A 452 0.04 10.94 -8.23
CA ASN A 452 -0.34 12.04 -9.09
C ASN A 452 -1.51 11.59 -9.98
N SER A 453 -2.16 12.55 -10.65
CA SER A 453 -3.35 12.26 -11.46
C SER A 453 -3.07 11.21 -12.54
N LEU A 454 -1.82 11.17 -13.03
CA LEU A 454 -1.38 10.25 -14.06
C LEU A 454 -1.16 8.83 -13.52
N SER A 455 -0.49 8.67 -12.37
CA SER A 455 -0.22 7.37 -11.76
C SER A 455 -1.49 6.70 -11.23
N ILE A 456 -2.52 7.46 -10.87
CA ILE A 456 -3.85 6.92 -10.58
C ILE A 456 -4.63 6.60 -11.84
N LYS A 457 -4.54 7.40 -12.91
CA LYS A 457 -5.19 7.06 -14.19
C LYS A 457 -4.54 5.83 -14.82
N ARG A 458 -3.23 5.69 -14.67
CA ARG A 458 -2.40 4.61 -15.22
C ARG A 458 -1.59 3.93 -14.12
N PRO A 459 -2.25 3.18 -13.23
CA PRO A 459 -1.57 2.47 -12.18
C PRO A 459 -0.59 1.45 -12.78
N ILE A 460 0.58 1.35 -12.15
CA ILE A 460 1.63 0.40 -12.45
C ILE A 460 1.70 -0.58 -11.28
N LEU A 461 1.73 -1.85 -11.62
CA LEU A 461 2.16 -2.90 -10.72
C LEU A 461 3.49 -3.44 -11.23
N TYR A 462 4.40 -3.77 -10.35
CA TYR A 462 5.68 -4.35 -10.75
C TYR A 462 6.11 -5.39 -9.73
N ASP A 463 6.81 -6.40 -10.23
CA ASP A 463 7.43 -7.43 -9.42
C ASP A 463 8.96 -7.38 -9.65
N LYS A 464 9.67 -8.47 -9.34
CA LYS A 464 11.11 -8.55 -9.56
C LYS A 464 11.50 -8.64 -11.05
N ASP A 465 10.60 -9.10 -11.91
CA ASP A 465 10.89 -9.50 -13.30
C ASP A 465 10.21 -8.61 -14.35
N LYS A 466 9.02 -8.08 -14.07
CA LYS A 466 8.16 -7.38 -15.02
C LYS A 466 7.42 -6.20 -14.39
N ILE A 467 6.91 -5.36 -15.29
CA ILE A 467 5.93 -4.33 -15.00
C ILE A 467 4.59 -4.69 -15.63
N MET A 468 3.51 -4.20 -15.05
CA MET A 468 2.14 -4.35 -15.52
C MET A 468 1.48 -2.97 -15.54
N VAL A 469 1.09 -2.50 -16.72
CA VAL A 469 0.51 -1.18 -16.96
C VAL A 469 -0.99 -1.28 -17.17
N PHE A 470 -1.76 -0.48 -16.45
CA PHE A 470 -3.21 -0.50 -16.55
C PHE A 470 -3.76 0.24 -17.78
N LYS A 471 -4.51 -0.47 -18.62
CA LYS A 471 -5.05 0.00 -19.91
C LYS A 471 -6.59 -0.01 -20.03
N ALA A 472 -7.33 -0.13 -18.92
CA ALA A 472 -8.79 -0.20 -18.98
C ALA A 472 -9.47 1.02 -19.63
N TYR A 473 -8.86 2.21 -19.57
CA TYR A 473 -9.41 3.44 -20.16
C TYR A 473 -9.55 3.39 -21.69
N GLU A 474 -8.73 2.60 -22.38
CA GLU A 474 -8.79 2.43 -23.84
C GLU A 474 -9.78 1.35 -24.27
N LYS A 475 -10.22 0.50 -23.33
CA LYS A 475 -11.07 -0.65 -23.63
C LYS A 475 -12.55 -0.28 -23.45
N LYS A 476 -13.39 -0.77 -24.36
CA LYS A 476 -14.83 -0.84 -24.12
C LYS A 476 -15.07 -1.93 -23.08
N LEU A 477 -15.17 -1.53 -21.82
CA LEU A 477 -15.46 -2.45 -20.72
C LEU A 477 -16.81 -3.13 -20.97
N VAL A 478 -16.79 -4.44 -21.24
CA VAL A 478 -18.01 -5.24 -21.34
C VAL A 478 -18.55 -5.41 -19.92
N ASP A 479 -19.84 -5.18 -19.72
CA ASP A 479 -20.48 -5.42 -18.42
C ASP A 479 -20.62 -6.94 -18.21
N HIS A 480 -19.88 -7.49 -17.25
CA HIS A 480 -19.87 -8.92 -16.92
C HIS A 480 -21.17 -9.44 -16.27
N HIS A 481 -22.27 -8.67 -16.27
CA HIS A 481 -23.53 -9.08 -15.65
C HIS A 481 -24.44 -9.96 -16.52
N HIS A 482 -24.00 -10.42 -17.70
CA HIS A 482 -24.71 -11.48 -18.41
C HIS A 482 -24.35 -12.85 -17.83
N TYR A 483 -25.13 -13.29 -16.84
CA TYR A 483 -25.12 -14.63 -16.24
C TYR A 483 -25.46 -15.79 -17.21
N ASN A 484 -25.36 -15.59 -18.54
CA ASN A 484 -25.86 -16.57 -19.51
C ASN A 484 -25.16 -16.58 -20.88
N TYR A 485 -23.93 -16.08 -21.00
CA TYR A 485 -23.12 -16.31 -22.21
C TYR A 485 -22.01 -17.32 -21.91
N ASN A 486 -21.96 -18.39 -22.71
CA ASN A 486 -20.90 -19.40 -22.70
C ASN A 486 -19.52 -18.73 -22.63
N VAL A 487 -18.84 -18.92 -21.50
CA VAL A 487 -17.53 -18.35 -21.13
C VAL A 487 -16.37 -18.88 -22.00
N ASN A 488 -16.66 -19.67 -23.04
CA ASN A 488 -15.64 -20.38 -23.81
C ASN A 488 -15.15 -19.68 -25.08
N ASP A 489 -15.74 -18.55 -25.53
CA ASP A 489 -15.47 -17.98 -26.87
C ASP A 489 -14.88 -16.55 -26.91
N VAL A 490 -14.46 -15.97 -25.78
CA VAL A 490 -13.68 -14.71 -25.81
C VAL A 490 -12.25 -15.01 -25.40
N THR A 491 -11.32 -14.91 -26.35
CA THR A 491 -9.89 -15.04 -26.08
C THR A 491 -9.47 -14.05 -24.98
N ASN A 492 -8.92 -14.56 -23.87
CA ASN A 492 -8.50 -13.83 -22.66
C ASN A 492 -7.67 -12.54 -22.87
N ARG A 493 -7.13 -12.27 -24.07
CA ARG A 493 -6.31 -11.09 -24.36
C ARG A 493 -7.13 -9.79 -24.49
N ASP A 494 -8.37 -9.87 -24.95
CA ASP A 494 -9.18 -8.67 -25.16
C ASP A 494 -9.81 -8.14 -23.86
N THR A 495 -9.96 -9.00 -22.85
CA THR A 495 -10.48 -8.66 -21.52
C THR A 495 -9.40 -8.23 -20.52
N ASP A 496 -8.12 -8.58 -20.73
CA ASP A 496 -7.05 -8.26 -19.77
C ASP A 496 -6.79 -6.75 -19.68
N VAL A 497 -7.02 -6.15 -18.52
CA VAL A 497 -6.83 -4.71 -18.30
C VAL A 497 -5.37 -4.34 -18.11
N TRP A 498 -4.46 -5.32 -18.00
CA TRP A 498 -3.02 -5.10 -17.79
C TRP A 498 -2.19 -5.41 -19.03
N LEU A 499 -1.26 -4.52 -19.35
CA LEU A 499 -0.17 -4.79 -20.30
C LEU A 499 1.08 -5.17 -19.50
N SER A 500 1.53 -6.41 -19.61
CA SER A 500 2.74 -6.90 -18.93
C SER A 500 3.96 -6.80 -19.84
N GLU A 501 5.06 -6.23 -19.33
CA GLU A 501 6.34 -6.11 -20.03
C GLU A 501 7.51 -6.49 -19.12
N MET A 502 8.44 -7.32 -19.61
CA MET A 502 9.60 -7.77 -18.84
C MET A 502 10.64 -6.65 -18.70
N LEU A 503 11.21 -6.51 -17.51
CA LEU A 503 12.31 -5.59 -17.26
C LEU A 503 13.62 -6.13 -17.89
N PRO A 504 14.47 -5.26 -18.47
CA PRO A 504 15.78 -5.67 -18.96
C PRO A 504 16.62 -6.33 -17.86
N LEU A 505 17.32 -7.43 -18.19
CA LEU A 505 18.18 -8.14 -17.24
C LEU A 505 19.21 -7.22 -16.60
N ARG A 506 19.94 -6.43 -17.42
CA ARG A 506 20.88 -5.41 -16.96
C ARG A 506 20.28 -4.47 -15.91
N PHE A 507 19.03 -4.02 -16.11
CA PHE A 507 18.37 -3.13 -15.16
C PHE A 507 18.11 -3.83 -13.82
N ARG A 508 17.59 -5.07 -13.86
CA ARG A 508 17.28 -5.87 -12.65
C ARG A 508 18.53 -6.19 -11.81
N ILE A 509 19.64 -6.42 -12.50
CA ILE A 509 20.93 -6.72 -11.88
C ILE A 509 21.54 -5.48 -11.21
N ASN A 510 21.57 -4.37 -11.95
CA ASN A 510 22.19 -3.16 -11.42
C ASN A 510 21.36 -2.50 -10.33
N ASN A 511 20.03 -2.56 -10.44
CA ASN A 511 19.14 -1.77 -9.60
C ASN A 511 18.37 -2.66 -8.61
N ASN A 512 18.76 -2.60 -7.34
CA ASN A 512 18.04 -3.24 -6.24
C ASN A 512 16.78 -2.44 -5.84
N ILE A 513 16.84 -1.11 -5.95
CA ILE A 513 15.77 -0.17 -5.61
C ILE A 513 15.28 0.52 -6.88
N ILE A 514 13.96 0.59 -7.05
CA ILE A 514 13.33 1.46 -8.03
C ILE A 514 12.80 2.67 -7.25
N ARG A 515 13.09 3.89 -7.72
CA ARG A 515 12.73 5.14 -7.02
C ARG A 515 11.45 5.76 -7.53
N SER A 516 11.20 5.63 -8.83
CA SER A 516 10.03 6.19 -9.48
C SER A 516 9.72 5.45 -10.77
N CYS A 517 8.43 5.27 -11.02
CA CYS A 517 7.91 4.76 -12.28
C CYS A 517 6.73 5.61 -12.74
N SER A 518 6.61 5.85 -14.04
CA SER A 518 5.47 6.60 -14.60
C SER A 518 5.14 6.17 -16.01
N VAL A 519 3.85 6.25 -16.36
CA VAL A 519 3.32 5.95 -17.70
C VAL A 519 2.69 7.19 -18.30
N SER A 520 2.84 7.39 -19.60
CA SER A 520 2.14 8.43 -20.35
C SER A 520 0.62 8.29 -20.29
N ASP A 521 -0.10 9.39 -20.54
CA ASP A 521 -1.57 9.45 -20.39
C ASP A 521 -2.32 8.45 -21.26
N ASP A 522 -1.76 8.15 -22.44
CA ASP A 522 -2.23 7.19 -23.42
C ASP A 522 -1.80 5.75 -23.12
N GLY A 523 -1.04 5.50 -22.05
CA GLY A 523 -0.59 4.17 -21.65
C GLY A 523 0.53 3.57 -22.51
N ASN A 524 1.14 4.31 -23.43
CA ASN A 524 2.05 3.74 -24.41
C ASN A 524 3.53 3.85 -24.04
N ASN A 525 3.92 4.88 -23.29
CA ASN A 525 5.31 5.13 -22.94
C ASN A 525 5.49 4.97 -21.42
N VAL A 526 6.56 4.31 -21.00
CA VAL A 526 6.87 4.06 -19.59
C VAL A 526 8.28 4.54 -19.30
N CYS A 527 8.48 5.19 -18.16
CA CYS A 527 9.79 5.53 -17.62
C CYS A 527 9.97 4.88 -16.26
N ILE A 528 11.17 4.37 -15.99
CA ILE A 528 11.55 3.78 -14.71
C ILE A 528 12.92 4.33 -14.31
N ILE A 529 13.01 4.83 -13.08
CA ILE A 529 14.23 5.32 -12.45
C ILE A 529 14.64 4.31 -11.37
N GLY A 530 15.78 3.65 -11.56
CA GLY A 530 16.46 2.87 -10.54
C GLY A 530 17.43 3.72 -9.71
N ASN A 531 18.22 3.08 -8.84
CA ASN A 531 19.28 3.76 -8.12
C ASN A 531 20.55 4.03 -8.96
N TYR A 532 20.72 3.32 -10.08
CA TYR A 532 21.87 3.47 -10.99
C TYR A 532 21.52 3.68 -12.47
N ASP A 533 20.39 3.15 -12.95
CA ASP A 533 19.97 3.29 -14.35
C ASP A 533 18.61 4.02 -14.47
N VAL A 534 18.41 4.73 -15.59
CA VAL A 534 17.08 5.23 -16.01
C VAL A 534 16.73 4.60 -17.34
N ILE A 535 15.53 4.04 -17.45
CA ILE A 535 15.07 3.37 -18.66
C ILE A 535 13.72 3.89 -19.13
N VAL A 536 13.54 3.91 -20.45
CA VAL A 536 12.28 4.26 -21.13
C VAL A 536 11.86 3.12 -22.04
N PHE A 537 10.58 2.81 -22.02
CA PHE A 537 9.93 1.85 -22.92
C PHE A 537 8.86 2.55 -23.74
N SER A 538 8.78 2.23 -25.03
CA SER A 538 7.64 2.61 -25.86
C SER A 538 6.93 1.36 -26.37
N SER A 539 5.61 1.33 -26.21
CA SER A 539 4.74 0.25 -26.69
C SER A 539 4.77 0.14 -28.22
N PHE A 540 5.10 1.23 -28.93
CA PHE A 540 5.20 1.25 -30.38
C PHE A 540 6.46 0.55 -30.89
N SER A 541 7.63 0.89 -30.34
CA SER A 541 8.91 0.27 -30.72
C SER A 541 9.16 -1.07 -30.01
N ARG A 542 8.47 -1.33 -28.90
CA ARG A 542 8.63 -2.49 -28.01
C ARG A 542 10.07 -2.70 -27.56
N ARG A 543 10.81 -1.61 -27.35
CA ARG A 543 12.21 -1.63 -26.93
C ARG A 543 12.41 -0.76 -25.70
N TRP A 544 13.25 -1.26 -24.80
CA TRP A 544 13.81 -0.50 -23.70
C TRP A 544 15.03 0.29 -24.18
N LYS A 545 15.14 1.53 -23.73
CA LYS A 545 16.33 2.38 -23.90
C LYS A 545 16.85 2.80 -22.55
N PHE A 546 18.17 2.83 -22.41
CA PHE A 546 18.86 3.29 -21.22
C PHE A 546 19.32 4.73 -21.42
N LEU A 547 19.21 5.55 -20.38
CA LEU A 547 19.79 6.88 -20.39
C LEU A 547 21.32 6.77 -20.43
N GLU A 548 21.94 7.45 -21.38
CA GLU A 548 23.39 7.56 -21.48
C GLU A 548 23.90 8.49 -20.39
N ILE A 549 24.33 7.91 -19.26
CA ILE A 549 24.91 8.63 -18.14
C ILE A 549 26.42 8.75 -18.36
N PRO A 550 26.99 9.96 -18.43
CA PRO A 550 28.44 10.15 -18.48
C PRO A 550 29.07 9.61 -17.20
N GLN A 551 29.87 8.55 -17.28
CA GLN A 551 30.60 8.03 -16.12
C GLN A 551 31.84 8.91 -15.84
N GLU A 552 31.90 9.52 -14.66
CA GLU A 552 33.13 10.15 -14.14
C GLU A 552 34.08 9.02 -13.67
N SER A 553 35.20 8.84 -14.38
CA SER A 553 36.41 8.03 -14.06
C SER A 553 36.29 6.85 -13.06
N ALA A 554 36.50 5.62 -13.55
CA ALA A 554 37.06 4.41 -12.88
C ALA A 554 37.13 4.35 -11.33
N THR A 555 36.05 4.67 -10.62
CA THR A 555 35.85 4.32 -9.21
C THR A 555 35.19 2.93 -9.16
N PHE A 556 35.65 2.08 -8.23
CA PHE A 556 35.09 0.74 -8.05
C PHE A 556 33.70 0.76 -7.42
N GLU A 557 33.33 1.88 -6.78
CA GLU A 557 32.03 2.07 -6.17
C GLU A 557 31.06 2.68 -7.19
N LYS A 558 29.95 1.97 -7.43
CA LYS A 558 28.84 2.52 -8.23
C LYS A 558 28.22 3.68 -7.44
N THR A 559 28.31 4.89 -8.00
CA THR A 559 27.64 6.06 -7.44
C THR A 559 26.18 6.09 -7.90
N GLU A 560 25.28 6.36 -6.96
CA GLU A 560 23.86 6.45 -7.27
C GLU A 560 23.57 7.65 -8.19
N ILE A 561 22.64 7.48 -9.13
CA ILE A 561 22.20 8.58 -9.99
C ILE A 561 21.44 9.66 -9.20
N PRO A 562 21.54 10.95 -9.58
CA PRO A 562 20.83 12.02 -8.87
C PRO A 562 19.33 12.07 -9.18
N MET A 563 18.85 11.38 -10.22
CA MET A 563 17.45 11.36 -10.61
C MET A 563 16.60 10.62 -9.56
N LYS A 564 15.48 11.25 -9.17
CA LYS A 564 14.60 10.75 -8.10
C LYS A 564 13.19 10.45 -8.60
N LYS A 565 12.59 11.34 -9.41
CA LYS A 565 11.18 11.28 -9.82
C LYS A 565 11.03 11.41 -11.33
N CYS A 566 10.11 10.64 -11.93
CA CYS A 566 9.70 10.79 -13.33
C CYS A 566 8.18 10.95 -13.48
N SER A 567 7.75 11.71 -14.48
CA SER A 567 6.36 11.74 -14.94
C SER A 567 6.27 12.15 -16.40
N TRP A 568 5.11 11.96 -17.01
CA TRP A 568 4.88 12.33 -18.40
C TRP A 568 3.88 13.48 -18.52
N TRP A 569 4.10 14.32 -19.53
CA TRP A 569 3.05 15.18 -20.07
C TRP A 569 2.95 14.92 -21.56
N ARG A 570 1.88 14.21 -21.97
CA ARG A 570 1.76 13.64 -23.32
C ARG A 570 2.97 12.74 -23.60
N ASP A 571 3.75 13.04 -24.64
CA ASP A 571 4.96 12.31 -25.03
C ASP A 571 6.27 12.92 -24.50
N TYR A 572 6.19 13.99 -23.68
CA TYR A 572 7.35 14.62 -23.06
C TYR A 572 7.61 14.01 -21.67
N LEU A 573 8.83 13.55 -21.45
CA LEU A 573 9.25 12.98 -20.17
C LEU A 573 9.81 14.08 -19.26
N ILE A 574 9.26 14.20 -18.06
CA ILE A 574 9.72 15.12 -17.02
C ILE A 574 10.50 14.32 -15.99
N VAL A 575 11.70 14.78 -15.63
CA VAL A 575 12.56 14.14 -14.62
C VAL A 575 13.03 15.18 -13.62
N GLY A 576 12.90 14.85 -12.33
CA GLY A 576 13.43 15.65 -11.22
C GLY A 576 14.69 15.01 -10.64
N SER A 577 15.72 15.81 -10.44
CA SER A 577 17.00 15.38 -9.91
C SER A 577 17.42 16.20 -8.68
N SER A 578 18.10 15.52 -7.78
CA SER A 578 18.68 16.09 -6.58
C SER A 578 19.94 15.29 -6.24
N SER A 579 21.11 15.93 -6.36
CA SER A 579 22.35 15.33 -5.89
C SER A 579 22.45 15.43 -4.37
N GLY A 580 23.12 14.44 -3.76
CA GLY A 580 23.30 14.36 -2.30
C GLY A 580 24.07 15.56 -1.73
N LYS A 581 24.20 15.61 -0.39
CA LYS A 581 24.68 16.76 0.40
C LYS A 581 26.01 17.40 -0.08
N GLU A 582 26.84 16.70 -0.85
CA GLU A 582 28.17 17.13 -1.28
C GLU A 582 28.20 17.96 -2.58
N LYS A 583 27.24 17.79 -3.49
CA LYS A 583 27.06 18.65 -4.68
C LYS A 583 25.62 19.16 -4.65
N LYS A 584 25.38 20.48 -4.61
CA LYS A 584 24.03 21.07 -4.53
C LYS A 584 23.31 21.19 -5.90
N LYS A 585 23.57 20.30 -6.86
CA LYS A 585 22.87 20.32 -8.14
C LYS A 585 21.47 19.74 -8.01
N SER A 586 20.46 20.59 -8.13
CA SER A 586 19.07 20.16 -8.13
C SER A 586 18.31 20.85 -9.25
N GLU A 587 17.69 20.06 -10.12
CA GLU A 587 17.02 20.55 -11.32
C GLU A 587 15.80 19.70 -11.68
N VAL A 588 14.91 20.29 -12.47
CA VAL A 588 13.83 19.58 -13.15
C VAL A 588 14.03 19.76 -14.66
N VAL A 589 14.08 18.66 -15.40
CA VAL A 589 14.33 18.64 -16.85
C VAL A 589 13.17 18.00 -17.60
N ILE A 590 12.95 18.43 -18.84
CA ILE A 590 11.97 17.87 -19.75
C ILE A 590 12.69 17.39 -21.01
N PHE A 591 12.55 16.10 -21.31
CA PHE A 591 13.02 15.48 -22.54
C PHE A 591 11.96 15.55 -23.63
N SER A 592 12.41 15.70 -24.88
CA SER A 592 11.57 15.63 -26.08
C SER A 592 11.03 14.22 -26.31
N ASP A 593 9.88 14.13 -26.97
CA ASP A 593 9.32 12.92 -27.60
C ASP A 593 10.31 12.12 -28.48
N ARG A 594 11.32 12.78 -29.03
CA ARG A 594 12.46 12.21 -29.77
C ARG A 594 13.13 11.02 -29.10
N ILE A 595 13.23 11.01 -27.76
CA ILE A 595 13.82 9.88 -27.02
C ILE A 595 13.08 8.56 -27.27
N LEU A 596 11.82 8.62 -27.74
CA LEU A 596 10.99 7.45 -28.05
C LEU A 596 11.23 6.91 -29.47
N SER A 597 11.84 7.70 -30.37
CA SER A 597 12.03 7.35 -31.79
C SER A 597 13.10 6.27 -31.97
N GLU A 598 12.92 5.29 -32.85
CA GLU A 598 13.89 4.17 -32.95
C GLU A 598 15.32 4.58 -33.33
N ALA A 599 15.48 5.72 -34.02
CA ALA A 599 16.75 6.18 -34.55
C ALA A 599 17.61 6.95 -33.55
N GLU A 600 17.00 7.57 -32.54
CA GLU A 600 17.70 8.45 -31.59
C GLU A 600 18.01 7.71 -30.27
N SER A 601 19.14 8.03 -29.64
CA SER A 601 19.49 7.51 -28.31
C SER A 601 18.73 8.24 -27.21
N PHE A 602 18.73 7.67 -26.00
CA PHE A 602 18.20 8.37 -24.83
C PHE A 602 19.37 9.03 -24.09
N CYS A 603 19.59 10.32 -24.32
CA CYS A 603 20.69 11.10 -23.75
C CYS A 603 20.26 12.52 -23.39
N PHE A 604 21.13 13.24 -22.66
CA PHE A 604 20.89 14.60 -22.17
C PHE A 604 20.75 15.66 -23.29
N ASP A 605 21.22 15.38 -24.52
CA ASP A 605 21.10 16.29 -25.67
C ASP A 605 19.63 16.53 -26.10
N PHE A 606 18.72 15.64 -25.70
CA PHE A 606 17.29 15.75 -26.01
C PHE A 606 16.47 16.50 -24.94
N ILE A 607 17.14 17.16 -23.98
CA ILE A 607 16.48 18.06 -23.03
C ILE A 607 16.04 19.33 -23.76
N VAL A 608 14.73 19.62 -23.69
CA VAL A 608 14.12 20.79 -24.33
C VAL A 608 13.85 21.93 -23.34
N TRP A 609 13.87 21.64 -22.05
CA TRP A 609 13.68 22.61 -20.97
C TRP A 609 14.32 22.11 -19.68
N SER A 610 14.89 23.02 -18.90
CA SER A 610 15.39 22.75 -17.55
C SER A 610 15.02 23.90 -16.61
N PHE A 611 14.89 23.57 -15.32
CA PHE A 611 14.73 24.50 -14.23
C PHE A 611 15.71 24.12 -13.12
N ASN A 612 16.77 24.91 -12.99
CA ASN A 612 17.77 24.74 -11.95
C ASN A 612 17.32 25.48 -10.69
N LEU A 613 17.29 24.78 -9.56
CA LEU A 613 16.96 25.38 -8.28
C LEU A 613 18.08 26.27 -7.74
N GLU A 614 19.32 26.05 -8.19
CA GLU A 614 20.45 26.94 -7.88
C GLU A 614 20.24 28.38 -8.39
N ASP A 615 19.41 28.57 -9.41
CA ASP A 615 19.09 29.89 -9.98
C ASP A 615 18.01 30.63 -9.18
N THR A 616 17.39 30.00 -8.17
CA THR A 616 16.38 30.66 -7.35
C THR A 616 17.03 31.47 -6.22
N SER A 617 16.26 32.39 -5.63
CA SER A 617 16.74 33.21 -4.52
C SER A 617 16.81 32.46 -3.19
N PHE A 618 16.47 31.17 -3.16
CA PHE A 618 16.37 30.36 -1.95
C PHE A 618 17.35 29.19 -2.02
N ASP A 619 17.94 28.83 -0.88
CA ASP A 619 18.73 27.59 -0.78
C ASP A 619 17.77 26.42 -0.65
N GLU A 620 17.36 25.87 -1.80
CA GLU A 620 16.31 24.86 -1.87
C GLU A 620 16.69 23.71 -2.80
N VAL A 621 16.14 22.53 -2.49
CA VAL A 621 16.41 21.27 -3.17
C VAL A 621 15.09 20.68 -3.66
N PHE A 622 15.14 20.02 -4.81
CA PHE A 622 14.02 19.31 -5.40
C PHE A 622 13.49 18.27 -4.42
N LEU A 623 12.20 18.37 -4.11
CA LEU A 623 11.48 17.42 -3.28
C LEU A 623 10.63 16.51 -4.15
N ASP A 624 9.69 17.09 -4.90
CA ASP A 624 8.80 16.34 -5.77
C ASP A 624 8.18 17.22 -6.87
N PHE A 625 7.48 16.64 -7.85
CA PHE A 625 6.60 17.37 -8.76
C PHE A 625 5.32 16.59 -9.11
N ASN A 626 4.27 17.34 -9.45
CA ASN A 626 2.99 16.82 -9.92
C ASN A 626 2.61 17.45 -11.27
N VAL A 627 1.97 16.67 -12.14
CA VAL A 627 1.44 17.13 -13.43
C VAL A 627 -0.08 17.02 -13.39
N ASP A 628 -0.77 18.16 -13.37
CA ASP A 628 -2.22 18.22 -13.56
C ASP A 628 -2.54 18.08 -15.05
N ILE A 629 -2.77 16.84 -15.47
CA ILE A 629 -3.14 16.48 -16.85
C ILE A 629 -4.44 17.11 -17.33
N TYR A 630 -5.32 17.56 -16.43
CA TYR A 630 -6.62 18.14 -16.79
C TYR A 630 -6.54 19.66 -17.03
N ASN A 631 -5.53 20.31 -16.48
CA ASN A 631 -5.27 21.74 -16.63
C ASN A 631 -3.97 22.06 -17.39
N ASP A 632 -3.23 21.03 -17.84
CA ASP A 632 -1.90 21.14 -18.44
C ASP A 632 -0.95 21.99 -17.57
N GLN A 633 -0.82 21.65 -16.29
CA GLN A 633 0.05 22.37 -15.35
C GLN A 633 1.08 21.48 -14.67
N LEU A 634 2.33 21.94 -14.62
CA LEU A 634 3.41 21.35 -13.84
C LEU A 634 3.54 22.10 -12.51
N LEU A 635 3.60 21.36 -11.41
CA LEU A 635 3.84 21.87 -10.06
C LEU A 635 5.12 21.23 -9.54
N VAL A 636 6.13 22.03 -9.20
CA VAL A 636 7.41 21.58 -8.65
C VAL A 636 7.51 22.03 -7.20
N MET A 637 7.68 21.08 -6.29
CA MET A 637 7.86 21.27 -4.86
C MET A 637 9.32 21.19 -4.45
N THR A 638 9.71 22.05 -3.52
CA THR A 638 11.05 22.05 -2.91
C THR A 638 10.98 21.72 -1.42
N ASN A 639 12.11 21.31 -0.84
CA ASN A 639 12.24 21.05 0.60
C ASN A 639 11.99 22.31 1.45
N ALA A 640 12.13 23.51 0.87
CA ALA A 640 11.78 24.78 1.49
C ALA A 640 10.26 25.08 1.47
N LEU A 641 9.44 24.13 1.01
CA LEU A 641 7.99 24.24 0.85
C LEU A 641 7.57 25.36 -0.13
N ASN A 642 8.38 25.61 -1.15
CA ASN A 642 7.99 26.44 -2.29
C ASN A 642 7.40 25.54 -3.38
N CYS A 643 6.25 25.96 -3.92
CA CYS A 643 5.61 25.31 -5.07
C CYS A 643 5.68 26.24 -6.28
N TYR A 644 6.51 25.89 -7.27
CA TYR A 644 6.60 26.59 -8.53
C TYR A 644 5.65 25.97 -9.55
N THR A 645 4.90 26.80 -10.28
CA THR A 645 3.94 26.31 -11.27
C THR A 645 4.19 26.84 -12.67
N TRP A 646 4.00 25.97 -13.67
CA TRP A 646 4.04 26.31 -15.09
C TRP A 646 2.82 25.77 -15.82
N ARG A 647 2.27 26.57 -16.73
CA ARG A 647 1.28 26.11 -17.71
C ARG A 647 2.00 25.58 -18.94
N LEU A 648 1.73 24.34 -19.29
CA LEU A 648 2.31 23.62 -20.42
C LEU A 648 1.43 23.85 -21.65
N LYS A 649 2.05 24.25 -22.78
CA LYS A 649 1.35 24.42 -24.05
C LYS A 649 2.16 23.79 -25.18
N LEU A 650 1.46 23.12 -26.10
CA LEU A 650 2.06 22.60 -27.32
C LEU A 650 1.85 23.62 -28.45
N LYS A 651 2.92 24.06 -29.10
CA LYS A 651 2.87 24.82 -30.35
C LYS A 651 3.23 23.90 -31.50
N THR A 652 2.32 23.74 -32.46
CA THR A 652 2.58 22.95 -33.67
C THR A 652 2.87 23.90 -34.81
N SER A 653 4.07 23.81 -35.38
CA SER A 653 4.47 24.57 -36.57
C SER A 653 4.51 23.63 -37.77
N ALA A 654 3.83 24.00 -38.86
CA ALA A 654 3.93 23.29 -40.13
C ALA A 654 5.11 23.89 -40.92
N THR A 655 6.19 23.14 -41.08
CA THR A 655 7.28 23.53 -41.98
C THR A 655 7.06 22.83 -43.32
N THR A 656 6.78 23.61 -44.36
CA THR A 656 6.89 23.15 -45.74
C THR A 656 8.36 23.11 -46.12
N LYS A 657 8.90 21.93 -46.40
CA LYS A 657 10.22 21.82 -47.05
C LYS A 657 10.11 22.44 -48.44
N VAL A 658 10.80 23.54 -48.68
CA VAL A 658 11.05 24.05 -50.05
C VAL A 658 12.37 23.42 -50.49
N GLU A 659 12.34 22.64 -51.57
CA GLU A 659 13.55 22.13 -52.20
C GLU A 659 14.35 23.26 -52.88
N GLY A 660 15.67 23.29 -52.62
CA GLY A 660 16.69 24.10 -53.29
C GLY A 660 17.89 24.28 -52.36
N ASP A 661 19.12 23.85 -52.64
CA ASP A 661 19.81 23.52 -53.88
C ASP A 661 20.81 22.36 -53.68
N HIS A 662 20.78 21.36 -54.57
CA HIS A 662 21.93 20.86 -55.37
C HIS A 662 21.67 19.44 -55.93
N GLN A 663 21.59 19.41 -57.25
CA GLN A 663 21.58 18.33 -58.24
C GLN A 663 22.03 16.92 -57.81
N ILE A 664 21.24 15.88 -58.16
CA ILE A 664 21.53 14.90 -59.23
C ILE A 664 20.32 13.96 -59.45
N LYS A 665 20.04 13.70 -60.74
CA LYS A 665 18.93 12.93 -61.35
C LYS A 665 18.80 11.47 -60.86
N LYS A 666 17.56 11.00 -60.63
CA LYS A 666 16.86 9.98 -61.45
C LYS A 666 15.51 9.48 -60.87
N SER A 667 14.48 9.61 -61.72
CA SER A 667 13.31 8.75 -61.96
C SER A 667 12.30 8.37 -60.86
N THR A 668 11.10 8.97 -61.03
CA THR A 668 9.74 8.38 -60.94
C THR A 668 9.29 7.75 -59.63
N MET A 669 8.50 8.50 -58.85
CA MET A 669 7.26 8.11 -58.15
C MET A 669 6.61 9.39 -57.57
N HIS A 670 5.29 9.41 -57.41
CA HIS A 670 4.47 10.57 -57.04
C HIS A 670 4.97 11.35 -55.81
N ASP A 671 5.29 12.63 -55.98
CA ASP A 671 5.60 13.58 -54.91
C ASP A 671 4.32 14.03 -54.18
N SER A 672 4.00 13.36 -53.07
CA SER A 672 3.21 13.96 -52.00
C SER A 672 4.15 14.80 -51.15
N SER A 673 4.01 16.12 -51.15
CA SER A 673 4.74 17.02 -50.26
C SER A 673 4.56 16.59 -48.80
N LEU A 674 5.59 15.96 -48.23
CA LEU A 674 5.64 15.58 -46.81
C LEU A 674 5.76 16.86 -45.96
N THR A 675 4.63 17.40 -45.54
CA THR A 675 4.58 18.42 -44.49
C THR A 675 4.98 17.78 -43.16
N SER A 676 6.20 18.02 -42.68
CA SER A 676 6.59 17.60 -41.33
C SER A 676 6.04 18.61 -40.32
N LEU A 677 5.10 18.17 -39.48
CA LEU A 677 4.64 18.94 -38.34
C LEU A 677 5.72 18.89 -37.25
N LYS A 678 6.27 20.03 -36.86
CA LYS A 678 7.21 20.13 -35.73
C LYS A 678 6.46 20.71 -34.54
N SER A 679 6.26 19.90 -33.50
CA SER A 679 5.73 20.35 -32.22
C SER A 679 6.85 20.84 -31.31
N SER A 680 6.62 21.94 -30.60
CA SER A 680 7.49 22.43 -29.53
C SER A 680 6.66 22.70 -28.27
N ILE A 681 7.18 22.33 -27.11
CA ILE A 681 6.59 22.67 -25.82
C ILE A 681 6.98 24.09 -25.41
N THR A 682 6.02 24.84 -24.86
CA THR A 682 6.27 26.14 -24.22
C THR A 682 5.72 26.13 -22.80
N LEU A 683 6.54 26.58 -21.85
CA LEU A 683 6.19 26.66 -20.44
C LEU A 683 6.01 28.12 -20.03
N GLU A 684 4.80 28.48 -19.63
CA GLU A 684 4.49 29.80 -19.08
C GLU A 684 4.50 29.72 -17.55
N LYS A 685 5.46 30.38 -16.91
CA LYS A 685 5.52 30.47 -15.45
C LYS A 685 4.23 31.13 -14.93
N SER A 686 3.56 30.49 -13.97
CA SER A 686 2.33 31.00 -13.35
C SER A 686 2.59 31.52 -11.95
N THR A 687 2.05 30.87 -10.93
CA THR A 687 2.14 31.26 -9.52
C THR A 687 3.26 30.52 -8.80
N VAL A 688 3.87 31.17 -7.82
CA VAL A 688 4.76 30.53 -6.84
C VAL A 688 4.04 30.58 -5.49
N TYR A 689 3.81 29.42 -4.88
CA TYR A 689 3.20 29.33 -3.55
C TYR A 689 4.31 29.13 -2.53
N GLN A 690 4.42 30.06 -1.57
CA GLN A 690 5.38 29.99 -0.48
C GLN A 690 4.65 29.43 0.75
N LEU A 691 4.74 28.13 0.97
CA LEU A 691 3.94 27.43 1.97
C LEU A 691 4.64 27.30 3.32
N LYS A 692 5.90 27.74 3.44
CA LYS A 692 6.63 27.63 4.71
C LYS A 692 5.91 28.32 5.88
N THR A 693 5.28 29.47 5.63
CA THR A 693 4.52 30.21 6.67
C THR A 693 3.19 29.54 7.04
N CYS A 694 2.74 28.55 6.27
CA CYS A 694 1.51 27.80 6.54
C CYS A 694 1.66 26.78 7.67
N PHE A 695 2.91 26.49 8.05
CA PHE A 695 3.28 25.45 9.00
C PHE A 695 4.24 26.01 10.06
N LYS A 696 4.42 25.29 11.16
CA LYS A 696 5.32 25.72 12.25
C LYS A 696 6.78 25.55 11.82
N GLU A 697 7.68 26.41 12.32
CA GLU A 697 9.10 26.37 11.93
C GLU A 697 9.81 25.07 12.33
N SER A 698 9.32 24.34 13.34
CA SER A 698 9.88 23.09 13.84
C SER A 698 9.38 21.83 13.12
N ASP A 699 8.56 21.99 12.07
CA ASP A 699 7.77 20.91 11.49
C ASP A 699 8.47 20.26 10.29
N GLU A 700 9.70 19.80 10.50
CA GLU A 700 10.54 19.19 9.45
C GLU A 700 9.86 17.95 8.82
N SER A 701 8.94 17.31 9.55
CA SER A 701 8.17 16.15 9.10
C SER A 701 7.35 16.43 7.83
N ILE A 702 6.94 17.68 7.60
CA ILE A 702 6.08 18.06 6.48
C ILE A 702 6.78 17.92 5.14
N ALA A 703 8.03 18.35 5.07
CA ALA A 703 8.83 18.19 3.87
C ALA A 703 9.28 16.73 3.71
N LEU A 704 9.62 16.08 4.82
CA LEU A 704 10.17 14.71 4.84
C LEU A 704 9.13 13.66 4.40
N ASN A 705 7.87 13.86 4.79
CA ASN A 705 6.74 12.96 4.52
C ASN A 705 5.73 13.57 3.54
N TYR A 706 6.22 14.36 2.60
CA TYR A 706 5.41 14.95 1.56
C TYR A 706 4.65 13.87 0.77
N GLY A 707 3.33 14.04 0.68
CA GLY A 707 2.46 13.18 -0.11
C GLY A 707 2.28 13.76 -1.50
N THR A 708 1.42 14.76 -1.67
CA THR A 708 1.13 15.33 -2.98
C THR A 708 0.53 16.73 -2.86
N VAL A 709 0.66 17.53 -3.91
CA VAL A 709 0.02 18.84 -4.03
C VAL A 709 -0.92 18.85 -5.23
N LEU A 710 -2.15 19.29 -5.01
CA LEU A 710 -3.17 19.40 -6.06
C LEU A 710 -3.68 20.84 -6.11
N LYS A 711 -3.80 21.36 -7.32
CA LYS A 711 -4.39 22.69 -7.52
C LYS A 711 -5.90 22.59 -7.64
N ILE A 712 -6.62 23.38 -6.84
CA ILE A 712 -8.09 23.52 -6.93
C ILE A 712 -8.42 24.77 -7.75
N THR A 713 -7.84 25.91 -7.37
CA THR A 713 -7.95 27.18 -8.08
C THR A 713 -6.58 27.83 -8.23
N ASP A 714 -6.49 29.00 -8.86
CA ASP A 714 -5.25 29.76 -8.91
C ASP A 714 -4.75 30.20 -7.51
N THR A 715 -5.62 30.22 -6.49
CA THR A 715 -5.27 30.62 -5.12
C THR A 715 -5.31 29.49 -4.10
N ASP A 716 -6.07 28.44 -4.38
CA ASP A 716 -6.43 27.40 -3.41
C ASP A 716 -5.82 26.07 -3.85
N ILE A 717 -5.10 25.42 -2.94
CA ILE A 717 -4.41 24.14 -3.17
C ILE A 717 -4.77 23.13 -2.08
N LEU A 718 -4.73 21.86 -2.43
CA LEU A 718 -4.68 20.76 -1.48
C LEU A 718 -3.24 20.28 -1.33
N PHE A 719 -2.87 19.99 -0.10
CA PHE A 719 -1.54 19.56 0.27
C PHE A 719 -1.67 18.36 1.22
N LEU A 720 -1.27 17.19 0.76
CA LEU A 720 -1.22 15.96 1.55
C LEU A 720 0.21 15.77 2.06
N THR A 721 0.35 15.59 3.37
CA THR A 721 1.60 15.21 4.04
C THR A 721 1.26 14.26 5.17
N ASN A 722 2.12 13.28 5.46
CA ASN A 722 1.82 12.24 6.45
C ASN A 722 0.48 11.53 6.11
N THR A 723 -0.52 11.68 6.97
CA THR A 723 -1.93 11.30 6.76
C THR A 723 -2.88 12.50 6.75
N ASP A 724 -2.33 13.72 6.82
CA ASP A 724 -3.05 14.98 6.92
C ASP A 724 -3.25 15.62 5.56
N LEU A 725 -4.51 15.85 5.21
CA LEU A 725 -4.90 16.60 4.03
C LEU A 725 -5.23 18.04 4.43
N TYR A 726 -4.38 18.97 4.02
CA TYR A 726 -4.58 20.39 4.21
C TYR A 726 -5.20 21.03 2.98
N TYR A 727 -6.15 21.93 3.22
CA TYR A 727 -6.67 22.87 2.25
C TYR A 727 -6.11 24.25 2.53
N ILE A 728 -5.24 24.73 1.64
CA ILE A 728 -4.52 25.99 1.80
C ILE A 728 -5.12 27.01 0.85
N ARG A 729 -5.51 28.16 1.39
CA ARG A 729 -6.18 29.22 0.64
C ARG A 729 -5.47 30.53 0.84
N ARG A 730 -5.47 31.37 -0.20
CA ARG A 730 -4.98 32.73 -0.09
C ARG A 730 -6.11 33.66 0.36
N GLU A 731 -6.06 34.13 1.59
CA GLU A 731 -7.07 35.02 2.16
C GLU A 731 -6.45 36.38 2.52
N ARG A 732 -7.30 37.40 2.65
CA ARG A 732 -6.87 38.74 3.03
C ARG A 732 -6.73 38.80 4.54
N THR A 733 -5.58 39.25 5.03
CA THR A 733 -5.35 39.37 6.47
C THR A 733 -6.32 40.40 7.06
N PRO A 734 -7.05 40.10 8.14
CA PRO A 734 -7.95 41.05 8.78
C PRO A 734 -7.22 42.35 9.15
N GLY A 735 -7.70 43.50 8.66
CA GLY A 735 -7.10 44.80 8.94
C GLY A 735 -5.88 45.20 8.10
N SER A 736 -5.46 44.40 7.11
CA SER A 736 -4.35 44.72 6.19
C SER A 736 -4.75 44.62 4.71
N MET A 737 -3.99 45.27 3.84
CA MET A 737 -4.07 45.07 2.38
C MET A 737 -3.28 43.84 1.91
N SER A 738 -2.53 43.19 2.82
CA SER A 738 -1.73 41.99 2.52
C SER A 738 -2.60 40.73 2.45
N PHE A 739 -2.15 39.79 1.62
CA PHE A 739 -2.72 38.45 1.52
C PHE A 739 -1.78 37.45 2.20
N ALA A 740 -2.34 36.51 2.95
CA ALA A 740 -1.62 35.42 3.56
C ALA A 740 -2.26 34.09 3.17
N TYR A 741 -1.47 33.02 3.20
CA TYR A 741 -2.00 31.68 3.05
C TYR A 741 -2.53 31.20 4.41
N VAL A 742 -3.77 30.75 4.43
CA VAL A 742 -4.45 30.17 5.60
C VAL A 742 -4.64 28.68 5.35
N THR A 743 -4.30 27.88 6.36
CA THR A 743 -4.30 26.41 6.30
C THR A 743 -5.50 25.86 7.06
N TYR A 744 -6.26 24.96 6.43
CA TYR A 744 -7.36 24.23 7.05
C TYR A 744 -7.11 22.72 6.97
N LEU A 745 -7.18 22.00 8.09
CA LEU A 745 -7.09 20.55 8.10
C LEU A 745 -8.45 19.96 7.69
N ILE A 746 -8.49 19.21 6.58
CA ILE A 746 -9.71 18.57 6.06
C ILE A 746 -9.91 17.18 6.68
N SER A 747 -8.85 16.38 6.73
CA SER A 747 -8.86 15.04 7.32
C SER A 747 -7.45 14.70 7.80
N SER A 748 -7.36 13.95 8.90
CA SER A 748 -6.11 13.41 9.44
C SER A 748 -5.91 11.92 9.12
N CYS A 749 -6.76 11.36 8.26
CA CYS A 749 -6.81 9.95 7.93
C CYS A 749 -6.97 9.82 6.40
N VAL A 750 -5.88 10.06 5.66
CA VAL A 750 -5.84 9.97 4.19
C VAL A 750 -4.58 9.23 3.77
N GLU A 751 -4.73 8.14 2.99
CA GLU A 751 -3.58 7.46 2.37
C GLU A 751 -3.16 8.13 1.07
N TYR A 752 -4.14 8.52 0.25
CA TYR A 752 -3.90 9.21 -1.00
C TYR A 752 -5.07 10.11 -1.40
N VAL A 753 -4.76 11.13 -2.21
CA VAL A 753 -5.74 12.06 -2.81
C VAL A 753 -5.36 12.33 -4.26
N HIS A 754 -6.36 12.43 -5.13
CA HIS A 754 -6.14 12.73 -6.54
C HIS A 754 -7.35 13.41 -7.18
N LYS A 755 -7.10 13.98 -8.35
CA LYS A 755 -8.10 14.62 -9.19
C LYS A 755 -8.58 13.63 -10.26
N LEU A 756 -9.88 13.38 -10.32
CA LEU A 756 -10.49 12.52 -11.33
C LEU A 756 -10.91 13.29 -12.58
N ASN A 757 -11.24 14.57 -12.41
CA ASN A 757 -11.48 15.55 -13.47
C ASN A 757 -11.46 16.95 -12.84
N ASN A 758 -11.71 18.00 -13.63
CA ASN A 758 -11.74 19.39 -13.15
C ASN A 758 -12.77 19.69 -12.06
N SER A 759 -13.74 18.82 -11.84
CA SER A 759 -14.84 19.01 -10.89
C SER A 759 -14.92 17.93 -9.81
N LEU A 760 -14.03 16.92 -9.80
CA LEU A 760 -14.14 15.78 -8.88
C LEU A 760 -12.77 15.42 -8.30
N ILE A 761 -12.69 15.45 -6.97
CA ILE A 761 -11.54 14.99 -6.19
C ILE A 761 -11.93 13.69 -5.50
N CYS A 762 -11.03 12.72 -5.50
CA CYS A 762 -11.19 11.46 -4.79
C CYS A 762 -10.05 11.28 -3.80
N LEU A 763 -10.38 10.85 -2.59
CA LEU A 763 -9.43 10.47 -1.57
C LEU A 763 -9.76 9.08 -1.02
N PHE A 764 -8.76 8.40 -0.49
CA PHE A 764 -8.90 7.12 0.18
C PHE A 764 -8.42 7.24 1.63
N ASP A 765 -9.28 6.89 2.59
CA ASP A 765 -8.97 6.99 4.02
C ASP A 765 -8.40 5.69 4.61
N GLY A 766 -8.21 4.63 3.81
CA GLY A 766 -7.84 3.30 4.27
C GLY A 766 -9.02 2.35 4.52
N SER A 767 -10.26 2.81 4.38
CA SER A 767 -11.46 1.98 4.58
C SER A 767 -12.59 2.24 3.58
N GLN A 768 -12.65 3.45 3.01
CA GLN A 768 -13.64 3.87 2.01
C GLN A 768 -13.05 4.95 1.08
N LEU A 769 -13.66 5.11 -0.09
CA LEU A 769 -13.37 6.23 -0.98
C LEU A 769 -14.27 7.41 -0.64
N ILE A 770 -13.72 8.62 -0.71
CA ILE A 770 -14.44 9.86 -0.45
C ILE A 770 -14.30 10.78 -1.65
N HIS A 771 -15.43 11.21 -2.19
CA HIS A 771 -15.52 12.10 -3.33
C HIS A 771 -15.95 13.51 -2.90
N TYR A 772 -15.23 14.52 -3.36
CA TYR A 772 -15.64 15.92 -3.29
C TYR A 772 -16.02 16.43 -4.67
N ASN A 773 -17.28 16.84 -4.82
CA ASN A 773 -17.80 17.42 -6.05
C ASN A 773 -17.65 18.95 -6.04
N LEU A 774 -16.71 19.45 -6.82
CA LEU A 774 -16.41 20.88 -6.96
C LEU A 774 -17.38 21.61 -7.92
N SER A 775 -18.29 20.91 -8.60
CA SER A 775 -19.26 21.60 -9.49
C SER A 775 -20.20 22.54 -8.72
N ASP A 776 -20.47 22.21 -7.46
CA ASP A 776 -21.51 22.86 -6.67
C ASP A 776 -20.93 24.05 -5.87
N ASN A 777 -19.73 23.86 -5.32
CA ASN A 777 -18.94 24.92 -4.70
C ASN A 777 -17.46 24.64 -4.88
N ILE A 778 -16.67 25.69 -5.13
CA ILE A 778 -15.23 25.58 -5.26
C ILE A 778 -14.56 25.48 -3.88
N ASN A 779 -15.20 26.02 -2.84
CA ASN A 779 -14.68 25.97 -1.48
C ASN A 779 -14.97 24.62 -0.81
N LEU A 780 -13.92 23.82 -0.64
CA LEU A 780 -13.99 22.48 -0.07
C LEU A 780 -14.59 22.42 1.34
N LEU A 781 -14.44 23.49 2.14
CA LEU A 781 -14.96 23.56 3.51
C LEU A 781 -16.49 23.60 3.58
N LYS A 782 -17.16 23.96 2.48
CA LYS A 782 -18.62 24.04 2.39
C LYS A 782 -19.25 22.79 1.78
N LEU A 783 -18.43 21.89 1.23
CA LEU A 783 -18.90 20.69 0.56
C LEU A 783 -19.07 19.54 1.55
N LYS A 784 -20.19 18.83 1.45
CA LYS A 784 -20.32 17.53 2.09
C LYS A 784 -19.70 16.45 1.19
N PRO A 785 -18.77 15.63 1.71
CA PRO A 785 -18.19 14.53 0.94
C PRO A 785 -19.20 13.42 0.65
N ILE A 786 -19.05 12.76 -0.50
CA ILE A 786 -19.77 11.54 -0.85
C ILE A 786 -18.90 10.34 -0.46
N ARG A 787 -19.40 9.45 0.39
CA ARG A 787 -18.69 8.25 0.85
C ARG A 787 -19.05 7.05 -0.01
N ILE A 788 -18.06 6.33 -0.49
CA ILE A 788 -18.18 5.15 -1.35
C ILE A 788 -17.55 3.96 -0.63
N SER A 789 -18.37 2.95 -0.33
CA SER A 789 -17.89 1.71 0.28
C SER A 789 -16.99 0.94 -0.70
N ILE A 790 -15.94 0.31 -0.18
CA ILE A 790 -15.08 -0.62 -0.93
C ILE A 790 -15.28 -2.08 -0.52
N GLY A 791 -16.01 -2.34 0.57
CA GLY A 791 -16.26 -3.69 1.10
C GLY A 791 -16.21 -3.74 2.63
N ASN A 792 -15.47 -2.82 3.25
CA ASN A 792 -15.35 -2.72 4.70
C ASN A 792 -16.68 -2.34 5.37
N ASP A 793 -16.95 -2.94 6.52
CA ASP A 793 -18.00 -2.52 7.45
C ASP A 793 -17.38 -1.60 8.52
N ILE A 794 -17.97 -0.43 8.72
CA ILE A 794 -17.41 0.67 9.50
C ILE A 794 -18.43 1.15 10.53
N SER A 795 -18.02 1.19 11.80
CA SER A 795 -18.77 1.82 12.89
C SER A 795 -18.02 3.03 13.46
N GLN A 796 -18.76 4.05 13.91
CA GLN A 796 -18.17 5.18 14.64
C GLN A 796 -18.01 4.84 16.11
N ASN A 797 -16.86 5.19 16.69
CA ASN A 797 -16.62 5.07 18.12
C ASN A 797 -16.94 6.42 18.82
N ASP A 798 -17.40 6.36 20.07
CA ASP A 798 -17.78 7.55 20.87
C ASP A 798 -16.64 8.58 21.05
N GLY A 799 -15.37 8.17 20.84
CA GLY A 799 -14.16 9.02 20.92
C GLY A 799 -13.70 9.66 19.60
N GLY A 800 -14.49 9.57 18.52
CA GLY A 800 -14.21 10.24 17.24
C GLY A 800 -13.32 9.48 16.26
N GLY A 801 -12.84 8.29 16.62
CA GLY A 801 -12.23 7.31 15.70
C GLY A 801 -13.28 6.39 15.07
N TYR A 802 -12.86 5.57 14.11
CA TYR A 802 -13.72 4.56 13.47
C TYR A 802 -13.25 3.15 13.81
N SER A 803 -14.17 2.24 14.01
CA SER A 803 -13.93 0.80 14.05
C SER A 803 -14.19 0.19 12.68
N VAL A 804 -13.25 -0.61 12.19
CA VAL A 804 -13.38 -1.39 10.96
C VAL A 804 -13.63 -2.84 11.37
N LYS A 805 -14.84 -3.33 11.12
CA LYS A 805 -15.20 -4.71 11.44
C LYS A 805 -14.63 -5.65 10.41
N TYR A 806 -14.27 -6.85 10.86
CA TYR A 806 -13.79 -7.90 9.99
C TYR A 806 -14.91 -8.43 9.09
N THR A 807 -14.74 -8.27 7.78
CA THR A 807 -15.64 -8.80 6.74
C THR A 807 -14.94 -9.75 5.76
N GLY A 808 -13.64 -9.99 5.98
CA GLY A 808 -12.74 -10.67 5.05
C GLY A 808 -11.73 -9.71 4.42
N THR A 809 -10.96 -10.20 3.44
CA THR A 809 -10.11 -9.33 2.62
C THR A 809 -10.94 -8.41 1.74
N CYS A 810 -10.50 -7.15 1.65
CA CYS A 810 -11.13 -6.13 0.83
C CYS A 810 -10.14 -5.66 -0.25
N PRO A 811 -10.61 -5.39 -1.47
CA PRO A 811 -9.72 -4.95 -2.53
C PRO A 811 -9.17 -3.55 -2.24
N TYR A 812 -7.87 -3.35 -2.50
CA TYR A 812 -7.26 -2.03 -2.41
C TYR A 812 -7.63 -1.20 -3.63
N PRO A 813 -8.29 -0.04 -3.50
CA PRO A 813 -8.67 0.78 -4.65
C PRO A 813 -7.42 1.38 -5.31
N ILE A 814 -7.20 1.05 -6.58
CA ILE A 814 -6.05 1.54 -7.37
C ILE A 814 -6.44 2.69 -8.31
N THR A 815 -7.67 2.68 -8.85
CA THR A 815 -8.14 3.73 -9.75
C THR A 815 -9.66 3.75 -9.84
N THR A 816 -10.23 4.89 -10.26
CA THR A 816 -11.67 5.00 -10.53
C THR A 816 -11.93 5.63 -11.89
N ILE A 817 -12.84 5.03 -12.65
CA ILE A 817 -13.34 5.57 -13.92
C ILE A 817 -14.65 6.29 -13.63
N SER A 818 -14.53 7.57 -13.28
CA SER A 818 -15.63 8.38 -12.74
C SER A 818 -16.87 8.44 -13.65
N PHE A 819 -16.69 8.58 -14.97
CA PHE A 819 -17.80 8.68 -15.92
C PHE A 819 -18.59 7.38 -16.12
N GLN A 820 -18.05 6.23 -15.70
CA GLN A 820 -18.75 4.94 -15.71
C GLN A 820 -19.20 4.50 -14.32
N ASN A 821 -18.86 5.26 -13.26
CA ASN A 821 -19.07 4.91 -11.86
C ASN A 821 -18.45 3.55 -11.47
N ILE A 822 -17.23 3.29 -11.96
CA ILE A 822 -16.51 2.04 -11.70
C ILE A 822 -15.25 2.34 -10.90
N MET A 823 -15.06 1.59 -9.82
CA MET A 823 -13.81 1.52 -9.07
C MET A 823 -13.13 0.20 -9.41
N PHE A 824 -11.81 0.28 -9.62
CA PHE A 824 -10.94 -0.88 -9.77
C PHE A 824 -10.09 -1.04 -8.53
N GLY A 825 -10.07 -2.25 -8.00
CA GLY A 825 -9.21 -2.62 -6.89
C GLY A 825 -8.37 -3.84 -7.20
N ILE A 826 -7.38 -4.09 -6.34
CA ILE A 826 -6.54 -5.28 -6.40
C ILE A 826 -6.81 -6.16 -5.20
N GLU A 827 -6.99 -7.45 -5.48
CA GLU A 827 -7.12 -8.51 -4.51
C GLU A 827 -6.24 -9.70 -4.92
N ILE A 828 -6.07 -10.64 -3.99
CA ILE A 828 -5.43 -11.92 -4.29
C ILE A 828 -6.53 -12.96 -4.44
N ASP A 829 -6.42 -13.81 -5.45
CA ASP A 829 -7.23 -15.01 -5.56
C ASP A 829 -6.33 -16.26 -5.51
N CYS A 830 -6.86 -17.34 -4.96
CA CYS A 830 -6.17 -18.63 -4.90
C CYS A 830 -6.58 -19.46 -6.12
N PHE A 831 -5.80 -19.35 -7.20
CA PHE A 831 -6.08 -20.07 -8.45
C PHE A 831 -5.89 -21.60 -8.31
N ASN A 832 -4.92 -22.03 -7.49
CA ASN A 832 -4.68 -23.42 -7.10
C ASN A 832 -3.94 -23.44 -5.76
N LYS A 833 -3.96 -24.56 -5.03
CA LYS A 833 -3.41 -24.71 -3.65
C LYS A 833 -1.96 -24.21 -3.43
N LEU A 834 -1.18 -23.94 -4.48
CA LEU A 834 0.23 -23.54 -4.43
C LEU A 834 0.53 -22.16 -5.06
N LYS A 835 -0.41 -21.53 -5.77
CA LYS A 835 -0.15 -20.28 -6.52
C LYS A 835 -1.21 -19.23 -6.22
N LEU A 836 -0.75 -18.14 -5.62
CA LEU A 836 -1.51 -16.91 -5.49
C LEU A 836 -1.54 -16.22 -6.85
N LYS A 837 -2.69 -15.65 -7.20
CA LYS A 837 -2.84 -14.87 -8.42
C LYS A 837 -3.35 -13.50 -8.04
N LEU A 838 -2.72 -12.47 -8.56
CA LEU A 838 -3.24 -11.11 -8.44
C LEU A 838 -4.48 -10.97 -9.35
N GLU A 839 -5.60 -10.55 -8.78
CA GLU A 839 -6.84 -10.31 -9.51
C GLU A 839 -7.25 -8.84 -9.40
N THR A 840 -7.90 -8.34 -10.45
CA THR A 840 -8.45 -7.00 -10.48
C THR A 840 -9.94 -7.07 -10.25
N SER A 841 -10.37 -6.58 -9.09
CA SER A 841 -11.78 -6.45 -8.77
C SER A 841 -12.36 -5.20 -9.43
N ARG A 842 -13.60 -5.31 -9.89
CA ARG A 842 -14.35 -4.22 -10.51
C ARG A 842 -15.64 -4.02 -9.73
N ARG A 843 -15.82 -2.86 -9.12
CA ARG A 843 -17.03 -2.50 -8.38
C ARG A 843 -17.73 -1.31 -9.03
N ASN A 844 -19.03 -1.46 -9.31
CA ASN A 844 -19.87 -0.33 -9.68
C ASN A 844 -20.37 0.36 -8.40
N TYR A 845 -20.06 1.64 -8.23
CA TYR A 845 -20.42 2.42 -7.04
C TYR A 845 -21.62 3.36 -7.28
N LEU A 846 -22.37 3.17 -8.38
CA LEU A 846 -23.58 3.94 -8.65
C LEU A 846 -24.63 3.77 -7.54
N THR A 847 -24.70 2.60 -6.89
CA THR A 847 -25.55 2.37 -5.71
C THR A 847 -25.20 3.32 -4.58
N ASP A 848 -23.91 3.46 -4.25
CA ASP A 848 -23.43 4.36 -3.20
C ASP A 848 -23.75 5.82 -3.54
N LEU A 849 -23.59 6.24 -4.81
CA LEU A 849 -23.96 7.59 -5.26
C LEU A 849 -25.45 7.87 -5.11
N VAL A 850 -26.31 6.99 -5.64
CA VAL A 850 -27.76 7.19 -5.60
C VAL A 850 -28.26 7.22 -4.16
N ASN A 851 -27.76 6.32 -3.31
CA ASN A 851 -28.04 6.32 -1.88
C ASN A 851 -27.66 7.65 -1.22
N HIS A 852 -26.45 8.14 -1.45
CA HIS A 852 -25.98 9.42 -0.92
C HIS A 852 -26.93 10.58 -1.28
N TYR A 853 -27.34 10.67 -2.54
CA TYR A 853 -28.25 11.73 -2.98
C TYR A 853 -29.66 11.61 -2.39
N ILE A 854 -30.14 10.38 -2.13
CA ILE A 854 -31.40 10.16 -1.40
C ILE A 854 -31.27 10.68 0.03
N LEU A 855 -30.21 10.28 0.75
CA LEU A 855 -29.97 10.70 2.13
C LEU A 855 -29.76 12.21 2.25
N SER A 856 -29.00 12.82 1.34
CA SER A 856 -28.85 14.27 1.28
C SER A 856 -30.19 14.98 1.07
N ASN A 857 -31.08 14.44 0.21
CA ASN A 857 -32.41 15.00 0.01
C ASN A 857 -33.30 14.92 1.26
N ILE A 858 -33.17 13.87 2.08
CA ILE A 858 -33.93 13.69 3.32
C ILE A 858 -33.42 14.61 4.42
N SER A 859 -32.09 14.73 4.55
CA SER A 859 -31.45 15.48 5.64
C SER A 859 -31.74 16.99 5.66
N VAL A 860 -32.36 17.51 4.60
CA VAL A 860 -32.44 18.93 4.29
C VAL A 860 -33.90 19.36 4.13
N LYS A 861 -34.32 20.35 4.92
CA LYS A 861 -35.66 20.95 4.82
C LYS A 861 -35.76 21.94 3.65
N ASN A 862 -34.69 22.69 3.37
CA ASN A 862 -34.55 23.60 2.22
C ASN A 862 -33.34 23.22 1.38
N LEU A 863 -33.51 22.95 0.09
CA LEU A 863 -32.45 22.48 -0.83
C LEU A 863 -31.18 23.37 -0.87
N GLU A 864 -31.22 24.59 -0.32
CA GLU A 864 -30.08 25.51 -0.21
C GLU A 864 -29.12 25.19 0.96
N ASP A 865 -29.52 24.35 1.93
CA ASP A 865 -28.75 24.07 3.15
C ASP A 865 -27.63 23.01 2.96
N ASP A 866 -27.66 22.25 1.86
CA ASP A 866 -26.65 21.23 1.53
C ASP A 866 -26.33 21.29 0.04
N SER A 867 -25.04 21.42 -0.29
CA SER A 867 -24.57 21.46 -1.69
C SER A 867 -24.97 20.22 -2.49
N ASN A 868 -25.15 19.08 -1.82
CA ASN A 868 -25.53 17.82 -2.46
C ASN A 868 -27.05 17.61 -2.53
N ALA A 869 -27.87 18.45 -1.88
CA ALA A 869 -29.31 18.26 -1.86
C ALA A 869 -29.89 18.57 -3.24
N MET A 870 -30.39 17.53 -3.91
CA MET A 870 -31.05 17.64 -5.21
C MET A 870 -32.51 17.20 -5.08
N ASN A 871 -33.41 17.81 -5.85
CA ASN A 871 -34.77 17.29 -6.00
C ASN A 871 -34.70 15.87 -6.61
N ILE A 872 -35.57 14.97 -6.17
CA ILE A 872 -35.64 13.58 -6.63
C ILE A 872 -35.80 13.47 -8.15
N THR A 873 -36.51 14.40 -8.79
CA THR A 873 -36.62 14.47 -10.26
C THR A 873 -35.27 14.78 -10.93
N THR A 874 -34.45 15.61 -10.29
CA THR A 874 -33.10 15.93 -10.77
C THR A 874 -32.16 14.75 -10.56
N VAL A 875 -32.28 14.04 -9.44
CA VAL A 875 -31.56 12.77 -9.19
C VAL A 875 -31.89 11.76 -10.30
N TYR A 876 -33.17 11.59 -10.63
CA TYR A 876 -33.60 10.76 -11.75
C TYR A 876 -32.99 11.23 -13.09
N GLY A 877 -33.08 12.54 -13.41
CA GLY A 877 -32.49 13.08 -14.65
C GLY A 877 -30.97 12.89 -14.76
N LYS A 878 -30.26 12.89 -13.62
CA LYS A 878 -28.80 12.69 -13.54
C LYS A 878 -28.42 11.22 -13.77
N PHE A 879 -29.13 10.28 -13.15
CA PHE A 879 -28.71 8.88 -13.10
C PHE A 879 -29.49 7.91 -14.01
N SER A 880 -30.69 8.28 -14.49
CA SER A 880 -31.50 7.45 -15.40
C SER A 880 -30.81 7.08 -16.72
N LYS A 881 -29.78 7.84 -17.11
CA LYS A 881 -28.97 7.61 -18.31
C LYS A 881 -28.09 6.36 -18.21
N PHE A 882 -27.80 5.88 -17.00
CA PHE A 882 -26.96 4.71 -16.79
C PHE A 882 -27.78 3.43 -16.95
N LYS A 883 -27.27 2.47 -17.72
CA LYS A 883 -27.95 1.19 -17.99
C LYS A 883 -28.33 0.42 -16.72
N ASN A 884 -27.48 0.47 -15.70
CA ASN A 884 -27.66 -0.26 -14.45
C ASN A 884 -28.58 0.45 -13.44
N PHE A 885 -29.16 1.61 -13.79
CA PHE A 885 -29.93 2.41 -12.83
C PHE A 885 -31.14 1.66 -12.26
N LYS A 886 -31.89 0.91 -13.10
CA LYS A 886 -33.00 0.07 -12.63
C LYS A 886 -32.54 -0.93 -11.56
N PHE A 887 -31.46 -1.66 -11.84
CA PHE A 887 -30.86 -2.62 -10.91
C PHE A 887 -30.37 -1.97 -9.62
N VAL A 888 -29.84 -0.74 -9.68
CA VAL A 888 -29.46 0.02 -8.48
C VAL A 888 -30.66 0.28 -7.58
N LEU A 889 -31.80 0.68 -8.14
CA LEU A 889 -33.03 0.89 -7.37
C LEU A 889 -33.54 -0.42 -6.75
N GLU A 890 -33.44 -1.54 -7.48
CA GLU A 890 -33.76 -2.88 -6.94
C GLU A 890 -32.88 -3.17 -5.71
N LYS A 891 -31.56 -3.02 -5.84
CA LYS A 891 -30.61 -3.31 -4.76
C LYS A 891 -30.85 -2.42 -3.53
N LEU A 892 -31.06 -1.11 -3.72
CA LEU A 892 -31.35 -0.20 -2.61
C LEU A 892 -32.65 -0.56 -1.88
N MET A 893 -33.66 -1.07 -2.60
CA MET A 893 -34.88 -1.55 -1.98
C MET A 893 -34.66 -2.87 -1.22
N VAL A 894 -33.83 -3.78 -1.72
CA VAL A 894 -33.44 -5.00 -1.00
C VAL A 894 -32.72 -4.64 0.31
N ASP A 895 -31.70 -3.80 0.23
CA ASP A 895 -30.91 -3.35 1.39
C ASP A 895 -31.82 -2.63 2.41
N TYR A 896 -32.77 -1.81 1.94
CA TYR A 896 -33.76 -1.16 2.80
C TYR A 896 -34.62 -2.14 3.59
N LEU A 897 -35.16 -3.17 2.92
CA LEU A 897 -36.04 -4.15 3.57
C LEU A 897 -35.30 -4.97 4.63
N GLN A 898 -34.02 -5.30 4.37
CA GLN A 898 -33.16 -5.98 5.34
C GLN A 898 -32.88 -5.09 6.56
N ASN A 899 -32.47 -3.85 6.35
CA ASN A 899 -32.19 -2.91 7.44
C ASN A 899 -33.42 -2.63 8.32
N CYS A 900 -34.62 -2.51 7.73
CA CYS A 900 -35.86 -2.35 8.49
C CYS A 900 -36.26 -3.60 9.30
N TYR A 901 -35.83 -4.78 8.88
CA TYR A 901 -36.06 -6.02 9.61
C TYR A 901 -35.10 -6.14 10.81
N GLU A 902 -33.82 -5.78 10.62
CA GLU A 902 -32.81 -5.79 11.68
C GLU A 902 -33.04 -4.68 12.72
N ASP A 903 -33.41 -3.48 12.28
CA ASP A 903 -33.75 -2.36 13.15
C ASP A 903 -35.14 -1.79 12.80
N PRO A 904 -36.17 -2.09 13.61
CA PRO A 904 -37.52 -1.56 13.42
C PRO A 904 -37.62 -0.03 13.45
N LYS A 905 -36.61 0.68 13.98
CA LYS A 905 -36.56 2.15 14.04
C LYS A 905 -35.77 2.78 12.89
N PHE A 906 -35.22 1.98 11.97
CA PHE A 906 -34.35 2.45 10.88
C PHE A 906 -34.96 3.58 10.04
N ASP A 907 -36.26 3.51 9.74
CA ASP A 907 -37.00 4.51 8.96
C ASP A 907 -38.41 4.69 9.53
N SER A 908 -38.49 5.29 10.73
CA SER A 908 -39.75 5.50 11.45
C SER A 908 -40.72 6.40 10.70
N ASP A 909 -40.19 7.40 9.98
CA ASP A 909 -40.96 8.44 9.30
C ASP A 909 -41.28 8.07 7.83
N ASN A 910 -40.77 6.93 7.34
CA ASN A 910 -40.90 6.43 5.97
C ASN A 910 -40.26 7.33 4.90
N ASP A 911 -39.47 8.32 5.29
CA ASP A 911 -38.91 9.31 4.37
C ASP A 911 -38.01 8.65 3.32
N TYR A 912 -37.19 7.69 3.75
CA TYR A 912 -36.29 6.98 2.85
C TYR A 912 -37.05 6.09 1.86
N PHE A 913 -38.03 5.31 2.35
CA PHE A 913 -38.92 4.53 1.49
C PHE A 913 -39.61 5.40 0.45
N ASN A 914 -40.19 6.53 0.87
CA ASN A 914 -40.92 7.43 -0.01
C ASN A 914 -40.04 7.99 -1.15
N ARG A 915 -38.78 8.31 -0.86
CA ARG A 915 -37.83 8.82 -1.87
C ARG A 915 -37.37 7.73 -2.84
N ILE A 916 -37.03 6.54 -2.36
CA ILE A 916 -36.72 5.40 -3.24
C ILE A 916 -37.92 5.06 -4.11
N TYR A 917 -39.11 4.93 -3.51
CA TYR A 917 -40.31 4.56 -4.24
C TYR A 917 -40.71 5.61 -5.27
N SER A 918 -40.50 6.90 -4.98
CA SER A 918 -40.65 7.99 -5.95
C SER A 918 -39.70 7.82 -7.14
N LEU A 919 -38.41 7.50 -6.92
CA LEU A 919 -37.46 7.21 -8.00
C LEU A 919 -37.90 6.00 -8.84
N ILE A 920 -38.37 4.94 -8.19
CA ILE A 920 -38.89 3.75 -8.86
C ILE A 920 -40.08 4.10 -9.74
N ASN A 921 -41.02 4.91 -9.25
CA ASN A 921 -42.20 5.35 -10.02
C ASN A 921 -41.82 6.24 -11.22
N LEU A 922 -40.80 7.09 -11.10
CA LEU A 922 -40.31 7.93 -12.21
C LEU A 922 -39.74 7.11 -13.39
N THR A 923 -39.35 5.84 -13.17
CA THR A 923 -38.86 4.96 -14.26
C THR A 923 -39.94 4.50 -15.24
N GLY A 924 -41.22 4.64 -14.88
CA GLY A 924 -42.36 4.11 -15.64
C GLY A 924 -42.53 2.58 -15.59
N ASN A 925 -41.61 1.84 -14.95
CA ASN A 925 -41.64 0.38 -14.82
C ASN A 925 -41.57 -0.06 -13.34
N SER A 926 -42.34 0.59 -12.47
CA SER A 926 -42.24 0.42 -11.02
C SER A 926 -42.45 -1.03 -10.56
N TYR A 927 -43.50 -1.68 -11.05
CA TYR A 927 -43.82 -3.07 -10.67
C TYR A 927 -42.80 -4.09 -11.17
N GLU A 928 -42.09 -3.83 -12.28
CA GLU A 928 -40.99 -4.69 -12.76
C GLU A 928 -39.80 -4.67 -11.78
N ILE A 929 -39.42 -3.48 -11.32
CA ILE A 929 -38.33 -3.27 -10.35
C ILE A 929 -38.70 -3.90 -9.00
N VAL A 930 -39.92 -3.65 -8.52
CA VAL A 930 -40.42 -4.23 -7.26
C VAL A 930 -40.47 -5.75 -7.35
N LEU A 931 -40.92 -6.32 -8.48
CA LEU A 931 -40.93 -7.76 -8.70
C LEU A 931 -39.53 -8.36 -8.55
N ASN A 932 -38.53 -7.76 -9.20
CA ASN A 932 -37.15 -8.23 -9.13
C ASN A 932 -36.56 -8.09 -7.72
N CYS A 933 -36.95 -7.06 -6.97
CA CYS A 933 -36.61 -6.93 -5.55
C CYS A 933 -37.23 -8.08 -4.74
N LEU A 934 -38.54 -8.30 -4.82
CA LEU A 934 -39.25 -9.34 -4.06
C LEU A 934 -38.77 -10.75 -4.39
N LYS A 935 -38.36 -11.02 -5.64
CA LYS A 935 -37.75 -12.31 -6.03
C LYS A 935 -36.36 -12.53 -5.41
N LYS A 936 -35.65 -11.47 -5.02
CA LYS A 936 -34.31 -11.52 -4.41
C LYS A 936 -34.35 -11.50 -2.88
N THR A 937 -35.52 -11.29 -2.28
CA THR A 937 -35.71 -11.24 -0.82
C THR A 937 -36.46 -12.48 -0.31
N GLU A 938 -36.21 -12.83 0.94
CA GLU A 938 -36.97 -13.86 1.65
C GLU A 938 -38.40 -13.40 1.96
N THR A 939 -39.34 -14.34 2.06
CA THR A 939 -40.79 -14.05 2.19
C THR A 939 -41.14 -13.26 3.45
N HIS A 940 -40.34 -13.36 4.51
CA HIS A 940 -40.57 -12.65 5.78
C HIS A 940 -40.28 -11.14 5.69
N PHE A 941 -39.55 -10.69 4.67
CA PHE A 941 -39.32 -9.26 4.42
C PHE A 941 -40.50 -8.60 3.68
N TRP A 942 -41.33 -9.38 2.98
CA TRP A 942 -42.39 -8.85 2.12
C TRP A 942 -43.47 -8.04 2.86
N PRO A 943 -43.91 -8.39 4.09
CA PRO A 943 -44.88 -7.59 4.84
C PRO A 943 -44.42 -6.15 5.10
N ILE A 944 -43.10 -5.93 5.25
CA ILE A 944 -42.53 -4.59 5.45
C ILE A 944 -42.83 -3.72 4.23
N PHE A 945 -42.58 -4.24 3.02
CA PHE A 945 -42.85 -3.53 1.78
C PHE A 945 -44.34 -3.18 1.62
N PHE A 946 -45.22 -4.19 1.71
CA PHE A 946 -46.66 -4.01 1.47
C PHE A 946 -47.34 -3.11 2.51
N LYS A 947 -46.87 -3.15 3.76
CA LYS A 947 -47.33 -2.23 4.81
C LYS A 947 -46.93 -0.77 4.52
N LYS A 948 -45.72 -0.54 4.00
CA LYS A 948 -45.21 0.80 3.70
C LYS A 948 -45.77 1.37 2.39
N SER A 949 -46.01 0.50 1.39
CA SER A 949 -46.59 0.91 0.11
C SER A 949 -48.11 1.14 0.15
N ASN A 950 -48.79 0.74 1.24
CA ASN A 950 -50.25 0.70 1.35
C ASN A 950 -50.94 -0.09 0.22
N GLU A 951 -50.28 -1.14 -0.29
CA GLU A 951 -50.83 -2.05 -1.30
C GLU A 951 -50.79 -3.49 -0.79
N THR A 952 -51.73 -4.33 -1.23
CA THR A 952 -51.66 -5.79 -1.01
C THR A 952 -51.26 -6.49 -2.30
N PRO A 953 -50.57 -7.66 -2.25
CA PRO A 953 -50.24 -8.41 -3.45
C PRO A 953 -51.45 -8.66 -4.37
N ARG A 954 -52.62 -8.93 -3.78
CA ARG A 954 -53.89 -9.14 -4.49
C ARG A 954 -54.39 -7.87 -5.19
N SER A 955 -54.25 -6.71 -4.56
CA SER A 955 -54.54 -5.40 -5.18
C SER A 955 -53.61 -5.14 -6.37
N VAL A 956 -52.32 -5.46 -6.24
CA VAL A 956 -51.32 -5.30 -7.31
C VAL A 956 -51.63 -6.20 -8.51
N VAL A 957 -51.95 -7.47 -8.28
CA VAL A 957 -52.33 -8.42 -9.35
C VAL A 957 -53.55 -7.92 -10.11
N ASN A 958 -54.59 -7.46 -9.40
CA ASN A 958 -55.80 -6.95 -10.01
C ASN A 958 -55.50 -5.72 -10.88
N LYS A 959 -54.76 -4.74 -10.35
CA LYS A 959 -54.36 -3.52 -11.07
C LYS A 959 -53.54 -3.82 -12.33
N LEU A 960 -52.56 -4.73 -12.24
CA LEU A 960 -51.75 -5.15 -13.39
C LEU A 960 -52.59 -5.84 -14.47
N TYR A 961 -53.57 -6.65 -14.05
CA TYR A 961 -54.44 -7.40 -14.94
C TYR A 961 -55.51 -6.53 -15.60
N THR A 962 -56.19 -5.65 -14.85
CA THR A 962 -57.31 -4.83 -15.33
C THR A 962 -56.86 -3.53 -16.00
N ASP A 963 -55.88 -2.85 -15.41
CA ASP A 963 -55.57 -1.46 -15.77
C ASP A 963 -54.35 -1.37 -16.70
N CYS A 964 -53.34 -2.22 -16.49
CA CYS A 964 -52.10 -2.21 -17.29
C CYS A 964 -52.11 -3.25 -18.43
N ASN A 965 -53.01 -4.23 -18.39
CA ASN A 965 -53.08 -5.36 -19.32
C ASN A 965 -51.72 -6.09 -19.49
N ASP A 966 -50.88 -6.11 -18.46
CA ASP A 966 -49.56 -6.76 -18.45
C ASP A 966 -49.68 -8.18 -17.87
N HIS A 967 -50.01 -9.11 -18.75
CA HIS A 967 -50.27 -10.51 -18.38
C HIS A 967 -49.03 -11.22 -17.82
N LYS A 968 -47.81 -10.77 -18.16
CA LYS A 968 -46.55 -11.36 -17.70
C LYS A 968 -46.27 -10.95 -16.25
N LEU A 969 -46.35 -9.67 -15.94
CA LEU A 969 -46.19 -9.20 -14.57
C LEU A 969 -47.31 -9.72 -13.67
N SER A 970 -48.56 -9.76 -14.15
CA SER A 970 -49.68 -10.35 -13.40
C SER A 970 -49.40 -11.80 -12.99
N ALA A 971 -48.83 -12.63 -13.88
CA ALA A 971 -48.49 -14.01 -13.56
C ALA A 971 -47.43 -14.13 -12.46
N HIS A 972 -46.37 -13.32 -12.51
CA HIS A 972 -45.33 -13.37 -11.49
C HIS A 972 -45.78 -12.79 -10.14
N PHE A 973 -46.56 -11.72 -10.12
CA PHE A 973 -47.14 -11.19 -8.88
C PHE A 973 -48.21 -12.12 -8.29
N PHE A 974 -48.88 -12.93 -9.11
CA PHE A 974 -49.79 -13.97 -8.63
C PHE A 974 -49.03 -15.07 -7.85
N ILE A 975 -47.83 -15.44 -8.31
CA ILE A 975 -46.94 -16.35 -7.57
C ILE A 975 -46.53 -15.74 -6.22
N ILE A 976 -46.19 -14.44 -6.21
CA ILE A 976 -45.86 -13.71 -4.97
C ILE A 976 -47.06 -13.69 -4.02
N MET A 977 -48.25 -13.38 -4.54
CA MET A 977 -49.50 -13.33 -3.77
C MET A 977 -49.76 -14.66 -3.04
N LEU A 978 -49.66 -15.79 -3.74
CA LEU A 978 -49.88 -17.11 -3.14
C LEU A 978 -48.84 -17.48 -2.07
N ASN A 979 -47.57 -17.11 -2.28
CA ASN A 979 -46.52 -17.33 -1.28
C ASN A 979 -46.69 -16.42 -0.06
N TYR A 980 -47.11 -15.17 -0.26
CA TYR A 980 -47.36 -14.19 0.79
C TYR A 980 -48.54 -14.62 1.67
N GLU A 981 -49.68 -14.97 1.05
CA GLU A 981 -50.87 -15.43 1.77
C GLU A 981 -50.57 -16.69 2.58
N LYS A 982 -49.82 -17.65 2.02
CA LYS A 982 -49.36 -18.85 2.75
C LYS A 982 -48.50 -18.54 3.98
N TYR A 983 -47.67 -17.51 3.91
CA TYR A 983 -46.83 -17.09 5.03
C TYR A 983 -47.68 -16.47 6.15
N ASP A 984 -48.59 -15.55 5.82
CA ASP A 984 -49.51 -14.90 6.77
C ASP A 984 -50.32 -15.96 7.56
N TYR A 985 -50.85 -16.98 6.88
CA TYR A 985 -51.57 -18.10 7.52
C TYR A 985 -50.71 -18.96 8.46
N SER A 986 -49.38 -18.94 8.32
CA SER A 986 -48.47 -19.74 9.16
C SER A 986 -47.91 -18.99 10.38
N SER A 987 -47.96 -17.66 10.38
CA SER A 987 -47.53 -16.81 11.50
C SER A 987 -48.59 -16.61 12.58
N GLU A 988 -49.88 -16.75 12.26
CA GLU A 988 -50.97 -16.66 13.25
C GLU A 988 -50.94 -17.80 14.30
N ASP A 989 -50.22 -18.90 14.04
CA ASP A 989 -50.09 -20.06 14.95
C ASP A 989 -48.91 -19.97 15.96
N ASN A 990 -48.08 -18.91 15.94
CA ASN A 990 -46.87 -18.82 16.77
C ASN A 990 -46.82 -17.69 17.83
N GLU A 991 -47.92 -16.98 18.09
CA GLU A 991 -48.07 -16.19 19.32
C GLU A 991 -48.68 -17.04 20.44
N CYS A 992 -47.89 -17.95 21.03
CA CYS A 992 -48.26 -18.63 22.28
C CYS A 992 -47.35 -18.21 23.43
N TYR A 993 -47.93 -17.52 24.41
CA TYR A 993 -47.38 -17.40 25.75
C TYR A 993 -47.27 -18.79 26.42
N PRO A 994 -46.27 -19.05 27.28
CA PRO A 994 -46.07 -20.34 27.89
C PRO A 994 -47.13 -20.59 28.97
N GLY A 995 -48.17 -21.35 28.62
CA GLY A 995 -49.06 -21.97 29.60
C GLY A 995 -50.52 -21.90 29.22
N GLU A 996 -50.96 -22.73 28.27
CA GLU A 996 -52.30 -23.30 28.28
C GLU A 996 -52.37 -24.51 27.35
N SER A 997 -53.07 -25.55 27.80
CA SER A 997 -53.12 -26.89 27.22
C SER A 997 -53.97 -26.96 25.95
N LYS A 998 -53.40 -27.60 24.91
CA LYS A 998 -54.01 -27.92 23.61
C LYS A 998 -55.36 -28.64 23.71
N PRO A 999 -56.31 -28.36 22.81
CA PRO A 999 -57.19 -29.38 22.25
C PRO A 999 -56.57 -29.99 20.98
N GLN A 1000 -56.61 -31.31 20.89
CA GLN A 1000 -56.25 -32.07 19.69
C GLN A 1000 -57.39 -32.03 18.66
N THR A 1001 -57.15 -31.46 17.48
CA THR A 1001 -57.87 -31.76 16.21
C THR A 1001 -56.92 -31.38 15.07
N SER A 1002 -56.20 -32.32 14.46
CA SER A 1002 -56.57 -33.11 13.29
C SER A 1002 -56.67 -32.31 11.98
N LYS A 1003 -55.75 -32.66 11.06
CA LYS A 1003 -55.65 -32.38 9.61
C LYS A 1003 -54.93 -31.10 9.20
N LYS A 1004 -53.74 -31.32 8.61
CA LYS A 1004 -53.12 -30.46 7.59
C LYS A 1004 -54.19 -30.08 6.55
N GLU A 1005 -54.73 -28.87 6.62
CA GLU A 1005 -55.44 -28.28 5.50
C GLU A 1005 -54.40 -27.84 4.46
N SER A 1006 -54.36 -28.54 3.34
CA SER A 1006 -53.68 -28.08 2.14
C SER A 1006 -54.41 -26.83 1.63
N CYS A 1007 -53.72 -25.68 1.54
CA CYS A 1007 -54.20 -24.46 0.88
C CYS A 1007 -54.86 -24.79 -0.47
N ASN A 1008 -56.20 -24.73 -0.55
CA ASN A 1008 -56.93 -24.87 -1.81
C ASN A 1008 -57.14 -23.48 -2.42
N ILE A 1009 -56.74 -23.30 -3.67
CA ILE A 1009 -56.90 -22.04 -4.43
C ILE A 1009 -58.39 -21.73 -4.62
N SER A 1010 -58.83 -20.50 -4.29
CA SER A 1010 -60.23 -20.08 -4.33
C SER A 1010 -60.80 -20.09 -5.76
N ALA A 1011 -62.12 -20.23 -5.94
CA ALA A 1011 -62.75 -20.31 -7.27
C ALA A 1011 -62.51 -19.06 -8.14
N GLU A 1012 -62.45 -17.87 -7.53
CA GLU A 1012 -62.15 -16.60 -8.20
C GLU A 1012 -60.71 -16.57 -8.73
N ASP A 1013 -59.76 -17.08 -7.93
CA ASP A 1013 -58.35 -17.21 -8.31
C ASP A 1013 -58.19 -18.21 -9.48
N GLN A 1014 -59.03 -19.25 -9.57
CA GLN A 1014 -58.99 -20.22 -10.68
C GLN A 1014 -59.34 -19.59 -12.03
N ASP A 1015 -60.33 -18.69 -12.06
CA ASP A 1015 -60.72 -18.00 -13.28
C ASP A 1015 -59.69 -16.92 -13.67
N LEU A 1016 -59.08 -16.24 -12.69
CA LEU A 1016 -57.98 -15.31 -12.94
C LEU A 1016 -56.76 -16.03 -13.55
N ILE A 1017 -56.34 -17.17 -12.96
CA ILE A 1017 -55.26 -18.02 -13.49
C ILE A 1017 -55.55 -18.46 -14.93
N PHE A 1018 -56.77 -18.94 -15.19
CA PHE A 1018 -57.16 -19.39 -16.52
C PHE A 1018 -57.06 -18.26 -17.54
N ASN A 1019 -57.49 -17.05 -17.19
CA ASN A 1019 -57.44 -15.91 -18.09
C ASN A 1019 -56.00 -15.38 -18.32
N ILE A 1020 -55.16 -15.35 -17.29
CA ILE A 1020 -53.74 -14.99 -17.40
C ILE A 1020 -53.02 -16.00 -18.31
N LEU A 1021 -53.16 -17.31 -18.05
CA LEU A 1021 -52.54 -18.36 -18.87
C LEU A 1021 -53.03 -18.34 -20.32
N LYS A 1022 -54.33 -18.13 -20.54
CA LYS A 1022 -54.90 -17.98 -21.88
C LYS A 1022 -54.21 -16.85 -22.64
N ARG A 1023 -54.05 -15.68 -22.01
CA ARG A 1023 -53.43 -14.50 -22.63
C ARG A 1023 -51.94 -14.71 -22.90
N LEU A 1024 -51.20 -15.32 -21.97
CA LEU A 1024 -49.76 -15.63 -22.14
C LEU A 1024 -49.49 -16.60 -23.30
N ILE A 1025 -50.33 -17.62 -23.46
CA ILE A 1025 -50.22 -18.58 -24.57
C ILE A 1025 -50.56 -17.91 -25.90
N LEU A 1026 -51.57 -17.04 -25.93
CA LEU A 1026 -51.91 -16.27 -27.12
C LEU A 1026 -50.82 -15.25 -27.51
N SER A 1027 -50.07 -14.71 -26.54
CA SER A 1027 -48.93 -13.82 -26.79
C SER A 1027 -47.62 -14.57 -27.07
N GLY A 1028 -47.61 -15.90 -27.01
CA GLY A 1028 -46.43 -16.73 -27.26
C GLY A 1028 -45.38 -16.75 -26.14
N ASP A 1029 -45.69 -16.26 -24.93
CA ASP A 1029 -44.78 -16.33 -23.77
C ASP A 1029 -44.95 -17.67 -23.04
N PHE A 1030 -44.39 -18.72 -23.66
CA PHE A 1030 -44.46 -20.08 -23.14
C PHE A 1030 -43.63 -20.26 -21.86
N GLU A 1031 -42.56 -19.49 -21.69
CA GLU A 1031 -41.66 -19.60 -20.53
C GLU A 1031 -42.39 -19.22 -19.24
N THR A 1032 -42.98 -18.03 -19.18
CA THR A 1032 -43.78 -17.59 -18.02
C THR A 1032 -45.00 -18.49 -17.81
N SER A 1033 -45.61 -18.98 -18.89
CA SER A 1033 -46.71 -19.95 -18.80
C SER A 1033 -46.29 -21.25 -18.11
N PHE A 1034 -45.13 -21.81 -18.46
CA PHE A 1034 -44.61 -23.02 -17.84
C PHE A 1034 -44.19 -22.80 -16.38
N GLU A 1035 -43.57 -21.65 -16.08
CA GLU A 1035 -43.20 -21.29 -14.70
C GLU A 1035 -44.45 -21.24 -13.80
N LEU A 1036 -45.49 -20.52 -14.24
CA LEU A 1036 -46.75 -20.40 -13.50
C LEU A 1036 -47.42 -21.78 -13.33
N VAL A 1037 -47.52 -22.60 -14.38
CA VAL A 1037 -48.09 -23.95 -14.28
C VAL A 1037 -47.28 -24.85 -13.35
N ARG A 1038 -45.95 -24.79 -13.40
CA ARG A 1038 -45.07 -25.57 -12.51
C ARG A 1038 -45.27 -25.17 -11.05
N PHE A 1039 -45.38 -23.88 -10.78
CA PHE A 1039 -45.66 -23.37 -9.45
C PHE A 1039 -47.05 -23.80 -8.95
N LEU A 1040 -48.09 -23.61 -9.78
CA LEU A 1040 -49.45 -24.02 -9.44
C LEU A 1040 -49.55 -25.52 -9.15
N LYS A 1041 -48.81 -26.36 -9.88
CA LYS A 1041 -48.75 -27.80 -9.64
C LYS A 1041 -48.20 -28.16 -8.25
N ILE A 1042 -47.26 -27.36 -7.74
CA ILE A 1042 -46.69 -27.52 -6.40
C ILE A 1042 -47.70 -27.11 -5.32
N VAL A 1043 -48.52 -26.10 -5.59
CA VAL A 1043 -49.53 -25.58 -4.66
C VAL A 1043 -50.78 -26.46 -4.64
N ASP A 1044 -51.37 -26.75 -5.80
CA ASP A 1044 -52.58 -27.58 -5.97
C ASP A 1044 -52.56 -28.30 -7.34
N ASP A 1045 -52.07 -29.54 -7.34
CA ASP A 1045 -51.97 -30.39 -8.53
C ASP A 1045 -53.35 -30.72 -9.15
N LYS A 1046 -54.40 -30.88 -8.33
CA LYS A 1046 -55.74 -31.23 -8.79
C LYS A 1046 -56.41 -30.06 -9.51
N MET A 1047 -56.29 -28.85 -8.97
CA MET A 1047 -56.77 -27.62 -9.62
C MET A 1047 -56.00 -27.36 -10.92
N THR A 1048 -54.67 -27.50 -10.88
CA THR A 1048 -53.81 -27.28 -12.05
C THR A 1048 -54.24 -28.19 -13.22
N HIS A 1049 -54.51 -29.47 -12.94
CA HIS A 1049 -55.04 -30.39 -13.94
C HIS A 1049 -56.39 -29.96 -14.51
N LYS A 1050 -57.32 -29.44 -13.69
CA LYS A 1050 -58.62 -28.91 -14.18
C LYS A 1050 -58.44 -27.69 -15.07
N CYS A 1051 -57.58 -26.74 -14.70
CA CYS A 1051 -57.28 -25.55 -15.51
C CYS A 1051 -56.63 -25.93 -16.85
N LEU A 1052 -55.65 -26.84 -16.86
CA LEU A 1052 -55.03 -27.33 -18.09
C LEU A 1052 -56.02 -28.06 -19.01
N VAL A 1053 -56.97 -28.83 -18.46
CA VAL A 1053 -58.04 -29.47 -19.24
C VAL A 1053 -59.00 -28.43 -19.83
N LYS A 1054 -59.38 -27.40 -19.07
CA LYS A 1054 -60.20 -26.25 -19.56
C LYS A 1054 -59.46 -25.54 -20.70
N MET A 1055 -58.15 -25.35 -20.58
CA MET A 1055 -57.30 -24.67 -21.57
C MET A 1055 -57.08 -25.52 -22.83
N LYS A 1056 -56.90 -26.84 -22.68
CA LYS A 1056 -56.83 -27.79 -23.80
C LYS A 1056 -58.14 -27.86 -24.59
N LYS A 1057 -59.29 -27.74 -23.94
CA LYS A 1057 -60.59 -27.62 -24.62
C LYS A 1057 -60.70 -26.31 -25.40
N TYR A 1058 -60.24 -25.21 -24.82
CA TYR A 1058 -60.21 -23.90 -25.46
C TYR A 1058 -59.30 -23.86 -26.70
N LEU A 1059 -58.05 -24.31 -26.58
CA LEU A 1059 -57.08 -24.31 -27.70
C LEU A 1059 -57.47 -25.24 -28.86
N LYS A 1060 -58.34 -26.23 -28.61
CA LYS A 1060 -58.93 -27.09 -29.65
C LYS A 1060 -60.13 -26.47 -30.38
N LEU A 1061 -60.67 -25.36 -29.88
CA LEU A 1061 -61.79 -24.63 -30.51
C LEU A 1061 -61.29 -23.46 -31.40
N ASP A 1062 -60.05 -23.02 -31.22
CA ASP A 1062 -59.38 -21.95 -32.01
C ASP A 1062 -58.47 -22.50 -33.15
N GLN A 1063 -58.31 -23.83 -33.26
CA GLN A 1063 -57.78 -24.52 -34.46
C GLN A 1063 -58.93 -24.94 -35.37
#